data_AF-A0ABD4X5N9-F1
#
_entry.id   AF-A0ABD4X5N9-F1
#
_cell.length_a   1.000
_cell.length_b   1.000
_cell.length_c   1.000
_cell.angle_alpha   90.00
_cell.angle_beta   90.00
_cell.angle_gamma   90.00
#
_symmetry.space_group_name_H-M   'P 1'
#
loop_
_entity.id
_entity.type
_entity.pdbx_description
1 polymer ?
#
loop_
_entity_poly.entity_id
_entity_poly.type
_entity_poly.pdbx_seq_one_letter_code
_entity_poly.pdbx_strand_id
1 'polypeptide(L)'
;MAENFDNPYSANLIGLWDFREDYTTEDTGLGDGIAQDGTGSPSTTYAGGWMLGNGSNTQFSVDGSNDGPFDLTEGTLISTFQPNEVPASDSQTVVSRGLETSGDADGENFEIRVTADGSVEVAHADGGASVLLTTAPGFFTYGDVLTVKYSWTDGGQTMVVENTTQGTVATAGDDVAGLSLDVTADGDDSFSIGAAGDGSASFNGLIDYVAVLDEDVIAGELDGIVEGGATDDLIDTAYTGDPEGDRIDAGDAINPADGPDDDLVNAAAGDDTVEAGAGDDTVHGGSGADSLSGGAGDDVLEGDTDAPGAGPSSREVFQWDLAPDPDDGGAVDPQDDLSGGFSQDTGSVTVDFSVLSQTSGSETLFSDTTQFVGNIDTDGSAADANSGMASELDGDGNNAAYQLDFSDPVGNVSFRINDIDGDGTVQVSAFDADGNPVIVNLSGGPALTLSDADAVPGDDSAEVKVDGTYASDFDPDISLLVTIPGPVSSIVISHTQDGHDNSGIDVSDVYFDATDPNAPIVPGNDTIDGGDGDDVIIGNGGDDSLTGGDGSDSVDGGDGDDVIDTSGNEPTPLPDRGFPGYTGTTPNIPPIPADSDPYDDMDTVAGGAGNDTITTGDDADLISGGSGDDSIDGGIDDDTVDGGADNDMIIGGEGSDVLLGGDGDDTLYGGLDPAFPDGLNIMDDGADGRPVDPDPTNGMDTIEGGAGNDLIYGQDDDDVISGGEGDDTIDAGIDDDEVTGGTGNDVITGGHGADTLSGGADRDLFIGASDGDVIDGGSTGDDYDTLDLTGQNFEITSRTLDADGNSYSGTINLLDGADSVIGSMTYSEIERIIPCFTPGTLIATPDGERKVEDLQAGDRVITRDNGIQEIRWIGARSLTEAELKDAAHLQPVLIRQGALGNGLPERDMMVSPNHRVLVANDKTALYFEDREVLVAAKHLTGLEGVDVVETTAVTYIHFMFDQHEVVLSDGAWTESFQPGDLTLRGLDGDQRNEVLELFPELQTVEGREAYTSARRSLKKHEARLLVH
;
A
#
# COMPACT_ATOMS: atom_id res chain seq x y z
N MET A 1 -36.90 -17.04 19.90
CA MET A 1 -37.94 -16.02 19.69
C MET A 1 -38.96 -16.63 18.72
N ALA A 2 -40.02 -15.92 18.32
CA ALA A 2 -40.96 -16.46 17.33
C ALA A 2 -40.25 -16.57 15.97
N GLU A 3 -40.32 -17.69 15.27
CA GLU A 3 -39.82 -17.84 13.87
C GLU A 3 -40.61 -16.97 12.86
N ASN A 4 -41.54 -16.13 13.32
CA ASN A 4 -42.46 -15.31 12.52
C ASN A 4 -42.20 -13.80 12.70
N PHE A 5 -41.38 -13.45 13.70
CA PHE A 5 -40.90 -12.09 13.98
C PHE A 5 -39.39 -12.24 14.19
N ASP A 6 -38.69 -12.48 13.08
CA ASP A 6 -37.24 -12.37 13.01
C ASP A 6 -36.95 -10.92 12.70
N ASN A 7 -36.57 -10.18 13.74
CA ASN A 7 -36.31 -8.75 13.65
C ASN A 7 -34.98 -8.50 14.39
N PRO A 8 -33.98 -7.89 13.72
CA PRO A 8 -32.65 -7.69 14.30
C PRO A 8 -32.70 -6.82 15.57
N TYR A 9 -33.72 -5.97 15.68
CA TYR A 9 -33.98 -5.06 16.80
C TYR A 9 -34.69 -5.72 18.00
N SER A 10 -34.58 -7.04 18.17
CA SER A 10 -35.23 -7.78 19.27
C SER A 10 -34.82 -7.31 20.68
N ALA A 11 -33.69 -6.60 20.80
CA ALA A 11 -33.22 -5.97 22.03
C ALA A 11 -34.10 -4.77 22.47
N ASN A 12 -34.68 -4.07 21.51
CA ASN A 12 -35.48 -2.84 21.68
C ASN A 12 -37.00 -3.14 21.67
N LEU A 13 -37.37 -4.42 21.63
CA LEU A 13 -38.74 -4.89 21.71
C LEU A 13 -39.27 -4.79 23.15
N ILE A 14 -40.22 -3.89 23.37
CA ILE A 14 -40.85 -3.65 24.69
C ILE A 14 -42.27 -4.21 24.82
N GLY A 15 -42.85 -4.74 23.73
CA GLY A 15 -44.12 -5.46 23.78
C GLY A 15 -44.41 -6.24 22.50
N LEU A 16 -44.76 -7.53 22.64
CA LEU A 16 -45.10 -8.41 21.52
C LEU A 16 -46.35 -9.25 21.80
N TRP A 17 -47.40 -8.97 21.04
CA TRP A 17 -48.63 -9.78 21.03
C TRP A 17 -48.68 -10.67 19.80
N ASP A 18 -48.31 -11.94 20.00
CA ASP A 18 -48.34 -13.02 19.01
C ASP A 18 -49.48 -14.01 19.34
N PHE A 19 -50.23 -14.43 18.33
CA PHE A 19 -51.49 -15.16 18.47
C PHE A 19 -51.42 -16.68 18.18
N ARG A 20 -50.24 -17.32 18.28
CA ARG A 20 -50.04 -18.78 18.12
C ARG A 20 -50.79 -19.68 19.12
N GLU A 21 -51.17 -20.88 18.66
CA GLU A 21 -52.15 -21.79 19.31
C GLU A 21 -51.70 -22.38 20.68
N ASP A 22 -50.43 -22.24 21.05
CA ASP A 22 -49.84 -22.77 22.30
C ASP A 22 -49.31 -21.69 23.27
N TYR A 23 -49.36 -20.41 22.91
CA TYR A 23 -48.96 -19.29 23.77
C TYR A 23 -50.21 -18.70 24.44
N THR A 24 -50.30 -18.87 25.75
CA THR A 24 -51.40 -18.33 26.54
C THR A 24 -51.25 -16.83 26.66
N THR A 25 -52.01 -15.99 25.94
CA THR A 25 -52.42 -14.59 26.28
C THR A 25 -51.43 -13.70 27.08
N GLU A 26 -50.14 -13.98 27.01
CA GLU A 26 -49.04 -13.45 27.81
C GLU A 26 -48.02 -12.99 26.77
N ASP A 27 -47.51 -11.78 26.95
CA ASP A 27 -46.38 -11.23 26.21
C ASP A 27 -45.19 -12.22 26.23
N THR A 28 -44.57 -12.44 25.07
CA THR A 28 -43.52 -13.46 24.91
C THR A 28 -42.12 -12.89 24.70
N GLY A 29 -42.01 -11.60 24.39
CA GLY A 29 -40.72 -10.93 24.24
C GLY A 29 -40.38 -10.23 25.54
N LEU A 30 -39.21 -10.47 26.14
CA LEU A 30 -38.59 -9.48 27.02
C LEU A 30 -37.07 -9.65 27.10
N GLY A 31 -36.36 -8.64 26.59
CA GLY A 31 -35.01 -8.26 27.00
C GLY A 31 -34.99 -7.16 28.09
N ASP A 32 -36.03 -6.33 28.19
CA ASP A 32 -36.08 -5.08 28.97
C ASP A 32 -36.76 -5.19 30.36
N GLY A 33 -37.67 -6.17 30.55
CA GLY A 33 -38.33 -6.46 31.82
C GLY A 33 -39.75 -5.89 31.99
N ILE A 34 -40.39 -5.34 30.95
CA ILE A 34 -41.76 -4.80 30.98
C ILE A 34 -42.73 -5.68 30.17
N ALA A 35 -43.31 -6.73 30.78
CA ALA A 35 -44.32 -7.55 30.10
C ALA A 35 -45.68 -6.83 30.11
N GLN A 36 -46.47 -6.90 29.03
CA GLN A 36 -47.86 -6.44 29.02
C GLN A 36 -48.82 -7.60 28.69
N ASP A 37 -49.62 -8.06 29.64
CA ASP A 37 -50.59 -9.13 29.39
C ASP A 37 -51.88 -8.63 28.68
N GLY A 38 -52.70 -9.56 28.19
CA GLY A 38 -53.95 -9.19 27.52
C GLY A 38 -55.02 -10.27 27.54
N THR A 39 -56.25 -9.88 27.21
CA THR A 39 -57.41 -10.77 27.16
C THR A 39 -58.28 -10.55 25.93
N GLY A 40 -58.44 -11.63 25.17
CA GLY A 40 -59.42 -11.71 24.08
C GLY A 40 -60.86 -11.67 24.57
N SER A 41 -61.73 -11.04 23.79
CA SER A 41 -63.18 -11.10 24.01
C SER A 41 -63.69 -12.54 23.81
N PRO A 42 -64.87 -12.92 24.36
CA PRO A 42 -65.39 -14.28 24.24
C PRO A 42 -65.66 -14.77 22.81
N SER A 43 -65.63 -13.87 21.82
CA SER A 43 -65.79 -14.18 20.39
C SER A 43 -64.46 -14.23 19.62
N THR A 44 -63.32 -13.92 20.26
CA THR A 44 -62.00 -14.04 19.66
C THR A 44 -61.62 -15.51 19.51
N THR A 45 -61.18 -15.88 18.32
CA THR A 45 -60.65 -17.22 18.02
C THR A 45 -59.24 -17.08 17.45
N TYR A 46 -58.41 -18.10 17.66
CA TYR A 46 -57.03 -18.15 17.22
C TYR A 46 -56.81 -19.42 16.39
N ALA A 47 -56.13 -19.32 15.25
CA ALA A 47 -55.80 -20.48 14.41
C ALA A 47 -54.57 -20.16 13.53
N GLY A 48 -53.64 -21.11 13.45
CA GLY A 48 -52.50 -21.03 12.54
C GLY A 48 -51.51 -19.88 12.79
N GLY A 49 -51.49 -19.31 14.00
CA GLY A 49 -50.67 -18.12 14.33
C GLY A 49 -51.48 -16.83 14.45
N TRP A 50 -52.71 -16.79 13.92
CA TRP A 50 -53.45 -15.54 13.73
C TRP A 50 -54.62 -15.39 14.70
N MET A 51 -54.90 -14.15 15.11
CA MET A 51 -56.16 -13.74 15.71
C MET A 51 -57.21 -13.47 14.62
N LEU A 52 -58.37 -14.12 14.74
CA LEU A 52 -59.45 -14.00 13.76
C LEU A 52 -60.50 -12.96 14.16
N GLY A 53 -60.54 -11.83 13.45
CA GLY A 53 -61.60 -10.84 13.49
C GLY A 53 -62.77 -11.21 12.58
N ASN A 54 -64.00 -11.11 13.08
CA ASN A 54 -65.22 -11.42 12.32
C ASN A 54 -66.09 -10.19 12.01
N GLY A 55 -65.55 -8.99 12.21
CA GLY A 55 -66.28 -7.72 12.04
C GLY A 55 -67.40 -7.49 13.05
N SER A 56 -67.42 -8.20 14.19
CA SER A 56 -68.47 -8.07 15.22
C SER A 56 -67.95 -8.28 16.64
N ASN A 57 -67.40 -7.22 17.25
CA ASN A 57 -67.01 -7.17 18.68
C ASN A 57 -65.94 -8.22 19.06
N THR A 58 -65.14 -8.65 18.08
CA THR A 58 -63.88 -9.38 18.31
C THR A 58 -62.81 -8.35 18.62
N GLN A 59 -62.19 -8.47 19.78
CA GLN A 59 -61.22 -7.52 20.32
C GLN A 59 -60.27 -8.29 21.24
N PHE A 60 -59.01 -7.92 21.26
CA PHE A 60 -58.04 -8.31 22.28
C PHE A 60 -57.65 -7.04 23.03
N SER A 61 -57.96 -7.02 24.32
CA SER A 61 -57.64 -5.91 25.20
C SER A 61 -56.31 -6.22 25.87
N VAL A 62 -55.30 -5.41 25.62
CA VAL A 62 -54.09 -5.40 26.45
C VAL A 62 -54.48 -4.86 27.84
N ASP A 63 -53.92 -5.37 28.93
CA ASP A 63 -54.21 -4.96 30.31
C ASP A 63 -52.95 -4.39 30.96
N GLY A 64 -52.86 -3.07 31.11
CA GLY A 64 -51.74 -2.41 31.78
C GLY A 64 -51.84 -2.35 33.31
N SER A 65 -52.85 -2.98 33.93
CA SER A 65 -53.18 -2.73 35.35
C SER A 65 -52.30 -3.49 36.36
N ASN A 66 -51.54 -4.49 35.92
CA ASN A 66 -50.62 -5.31 36.71
C ASN A 66 -49.14 -5.16 36.31
N ASP A 67 -48.87 -4.45 35.23
CA ASP A 67 -47.55 -4.35 34.60
C ASP A 67 -46.90 -2.96 34.76
N GLY A 68 -45.62 -2.82 34.38
CA GLY A 68 -44.88 -1.56 34.49
C GLY A 68 -45.32 -0.58 33.39
N PRO A 69 -45.50 0.72 33.68
CA PRO A 69 -45.79 1.69 32.62
C PRO A 69 -44.57 1.95 31.74
N PHE A 70 -44.79 2.21 30.45
CA PHE A 70 -43.78 2.76 29.53
C PHE A 70 -44.30 4.06 28.91
N ASP A 71 -43.41 5.04 28.71
CA ASP A 71 -43.70 6.36 28.14
C ASP A 71 -42.70 6.62 27.02
N LEU A 72 -43.12 6.35 25.79
CA LEU A 72 -42.27 6.42 24.60
C LEU A 72 -42.40 7.78 23.92
N THR A 73 -41.39 8.63 24.10
CA THR A 73 -41.25 9.88 23.32
C THR A 73 -40.83 9.62 21.87
N GLU A 74 -40.25 8.46 21.60
CA GLU A 74 -39.96 7.93 20.28
C GLU A 74 -40.16 6.41 20.27
N GLY A 75 -40.34 5.82 19.10
CA GLY A 75 -40.46 4.37 18.95
C GLY A 75 -41.11 3.95 17.65
N THR A 76 -41.27 2.62 17.50
CA THR A 76 -41.87 1.99 16.32
C THR A 76 -42.96 0.99 16.71
N LEU A 77 -44.05 0.98 15.96
CA LEU A 77 -45.09 -0.05 16.06
C LEU A 77 -45.23 -0.79 14.73
N ILE A 78 -45.15 -2.11 14.80
CA ILE A 78 -45.25 -3.02 13.65
C ILE A 78 -46.47 -3.93 13.82
N SER A 79 -47.29 -4.07 12.78
CA SER A 79 -48.37 -5.06 12.77
C SER A 79 -48.60 -5.64 11.38
N THR A 80 -48.67 -6.98 11.32
CA THR A 80 -49.06 -7.72 10.13
C THR A 80 -50.49 -8.23 10.25
N PHE A 81 -51.32 -7.97 9.24
CA PHE A 81 -52.74 -8.34 9.21
C PHE A 81 -53.26 -8.59 7.80
N GLN A 82 -54.35 -9.35 7.68
CA GLN A 82 -54.99 -9.71 6.41
C GLN A 82 -56.49 -9.35 6.44
N PRO A 83 -56.95 -8.30 5.72
CA PRO A 83 -58.37 -7.96 5.67
C PRO A 83 -59.18 -9.01 4.88
N ASN A 84 -60.25 -9.55 5.46
CA ASN A 84 -61.14 -10.50 4.76
C ASN A 84 -62.17 -9.81 3.86
N GLU A 85 -62.31 -8.49 3.96
CA GLU A 85 -63.14 -7.66 3.10
C GLU A 85 -62.57 -6.24 3.01
N VAL A 86 -62.91 -5.53 1.93
CA VAL A 86 -62.82 -4.06 1.92
C VAL A 86 -64.06 -3.50 2.62
N PRO A 87 -63.94 -2.65 3.65
CA PRO A 87 -65.08 -2.15 4.40
C PRO A 87 -66.15 -1.48 3.52
N ALA A 88 -67.43 -1.75 3.78
CA ALA A 88 -68.51 -1.26 2.90
C ALA A 88 -68.88 0.22 3.10
N SER A 89 -68.53 0.84 4.25
CA SER A 89 -68.84 2.25 4.51
C SER A 89 -67.98 2.90 5.59
N ASP A 90 -67.81 2.26 6.74
CA ASP A 90 -67.03 2.78 7.88
C ASP A 90 -65.68 2.05 7.92
N SER A 91 -64.63 2.69 8.42
CA SER A 91 -63.31 2.08 8.58
C SER A 91 -63.35 0.92 9.59
N GLN A 92 -62.39 0.02 9.47
CA GLN A 92 -62.16 -1.08 10.41
C GLN A 92 -60.80 -0.92 11.08
N THR A 93 -60.77 -1.04 12.40
CA THR A 93 -59.61 -0.73 13.25
C THR A 93 -58.81 -2.00 13.54
N VAL A 94 -57.54 -2.01 13.16
CA VAL A 94 -56.60 -3.11 13.41
C VAL A 94 -56.00 -2.97 14.80
N VAL A 95 -55.46 -1.79 15.12
CA VAL A 95 -54.86 -1.48 16.41
C VAL A 95 -55.36 -0.10 16.84
N SER A 96 -55.69 0.09 18.12
CA SER A 96 -56.02 1.41 18.64
C SER A 96 -55.68 1.61 20.10
N ARG A 97 -55.57 2.88 20.50
CA ARG A 97 -55.38 3.37 21.87
C ARG A 97 -56.12 4.70 22.07
N GLY A 98 -56.72 4.91 23.24
CA GLY A 98 -57.32 6.21 23.63
C GLY A 98 -58.59 6.63 22.87
N LEU A 99 -59.23 5.73 22.11
CA LEU A 99 -60.45 6.02 21.32
C LEU A 99 -61.74 5.84 22.13
N GLU A 100 -61.90 6.52 23.28
CA GLU A 100 -63.14 6.48 24.06
C GLU A 100 -64.14 7.59 23.63
N THR A 101 -65.43 7.23 23.54
CA THR A 101 -66.53 8.17 23.27
C THR A 101 -66.97 8.97 24.50
N SER A 102 -66.32 8.79 25.65
CA SER A 102 -66.79 9.27 26.96
C SER A 102 -66.35 10.68 27.37
N GLY A 103 -65.69 11.42 26.47
CA GLY A 103 -65.61 12.89 26.56
C GLY A 103 -64.55 13.46 27.49
N ASP A 104 -63.61 12.64 27.96
CA ASP A 104 -62.32 13.09 28.46
C ASP A 104 -61.38 13.13 27.24
N ALA A 105 -61.28 14.32 26.63
CA ALA A 105 -60.49 14.59 25.45
C ALA A 105 -59.14 15.14 25.90
N ASP A 106 -58.31 14.30 26.51
CA ASP A 106 -56.95 14.68 26.85
C ASP A 106 -56.08 14.80 25.57
N GLY A 107 -56.59 14.28 24.45
CA GLY A 107 -56.09 14.55 23.09
C GLY A 107 -55.20 13.45 22.55
N GLU A 108 -54.86 12.48 23.40
CA GLU A 108 -54.04 11.31 23.11
C GLU A 108 -54.87 10.20 22.45
N ASN A 109 -54.55 9.87 21.19
CA ASN A 109 -55.12 8.70 20.51
C ASN A 109 -54.16 8.14 19.46
N PHE A 110 -54.23 6.84 19.27
CA PHE A 110 -53.53 6.13 18.21
C PHE A 110 -54.49 5.16 17.53
N GLU A 111 -54.44 5.06 16.20
CA GLU A 111 -55.28 4.14 15.43
C GLU A 111 -54.60 3.71 14.11
N ILE A 112 -54.46 2.40 13.92
CA ILE A 112 -54.21 1.77 12.61
C ILE A 112 -55.54 1.24 12.09
N ARG A 113 -55.95 1.66 10.89
CA ARG A 113 -57.23 1.25 10.31
C ARG A 113 -57.18 1.07 8.80
N VAL A 114 -58.11 0.26 8.31
CA VAL A 114 -58.40 0.13 6.88
C VAL A 114 -59.69 0.85 6.52
N THR A 115 -59.72 1.55 5.39
CA THR A 115 -60.84 2.40 4.96
C THR A 115 -61.71 1.75 3.89
N ALA A 116 -62.91 2.30 3.68
CA ALA A 116 -63.87 1.79 2.69
C ALA A 116 -63.45 2.02 1.22
N ASP A 117 -62.42 2.82 0.97
CA ASP A 117 -61.81 2.98 -0.35
C ASP A 117 -60.56 2.13 -0.55
N GLY A 118 -60.21 1.25 0.41
CA GLY A 118 -59.07 0.34 0.30
C GLY A 118 -57.74 0.98 0.64
N SER A 119 -57.73 2.03 1.46
CA SER A 119 -56.51 2.65 1.98
C SER A 119 -56.20 2.10 3.38
N VAL A 120 -54.93 2.17 3.77
CA VAL A 120 -54.47 1.95 5.15
C VAL A 120 -54.14 3.32 5.73
N GLU A 121 -54.58 3.58 6.96
CA GLU A 121 -54.35 4.84 7.66
C GLU A 121 -53.76 4.60 9.04
N VAL A 122 -52.81 5.46 9.41
CA VAL A 122 -52.33 5.63 10.79
C VAL A 122 -52.68 7.03 11.28
N ALA A 123 -53.44 7.11 12.36
CA ALA A 123 -53.75 8.34 13.06
C ALA A 123 -53.06 8.35 14.43
N HIS A 124 -52.32 9.40 14.74
CA HIS A 124 -51.65 9.56 16.03
C HIS A 124 -51.80 11.01 16.50
N ALA A 125 -52.29 11.20 17.71
CA ALA A 125 -52.44 12.51 18.34
C ALA A 125 -52.02 12.44 19.80
N ASP A 126 -51.38 13.50 20.29
CA ASP A 126 -50.94 13.67 21.67
C ASP A 126 -50.74 15.16 21.98
N GLY A 127 -51.15 15.64 23.16
CA GLY A 127 -50.77 16.97 23.66
C GLY A 127 -51.20 18.18 22.80
N GLY A 128 -52.03 17.97 21.77
CA GLY A 128 -52.40 18.96 20.76
C GLY A 128 -51.63 18.88 19.43
N ALA A 129 -50.64 17.99 19.32
CA ALA A 129 -50.06 17.50 18.06
C ALA A 129 -50.94 16.36 17.49
N SER A 130 -51.01 16.25 16.16
CA SER A 130 -51.75 15.18 15.50
C SER A 130 -51.30 14.98 14.05
N VAL A 131 -51.17 13.73 13.63
CA VAL A 131 -50.87 13.31 12.27
C VAL A 131 -51.90 12.29 11.77
N LEU A 132 -52.17 12.29 10.47
CA LEU A 132 -52.93 11.25 9.77
C LEU A 132 -52.17 10.89 8.49
N LEU A 133 -51.57 9.72 8.49
CA LEU A 133 -50.85 9.15 7.36
C LEU A 133 -51.77 8.16 6.64
N THR A 134 -51.77 8.19 5.31
CA THR A 134 -52.77 7.50 4.48
C THR A 134 -52.08 6.97 3.21
N THR A 135 -52.29 5.70 2.90
CA THR A 135 -51.92 5.14 1.59
C THR A 135 -52.91 5.55 0.50
N ALA A 136 -52.58 5.32 -0.77
CA ALA A 136 -53.50 5.68 -1.86
C ALA A 136 -54.81 4.88 -1.81
N PRO A 137 -55.96 5.44 -2.24
CA PRO A 137 -57.20 4.68 -2.38
C PRO A 137 -57.02 3.44 -3.27
N GLY A 138 -57.44 2.29 -2.76
CA GLY A 138 -57.34 0.99 -3.42
C GLY A 138 -55.97 0.33 -3.27
N PHE A 139 -55.15 0.77 -2.30
CA PHE A 139 -53.85 0.19 -1.97
C PHE A 139 -53.90 -1.31 -1.63
N PHE A 140 -55.02 -1.79 -1.08
CA PHE A 140 -55.22 -3.22 -0.83
C PHE A 140 -56.55 -3.74 -1.39
N THR A 141 -56.58 -5.04 -1.67
CA THR A 141 -57.78 -5.84 -1.92
C THR A 141 -58.03 -6.84 -0.79
N TYR A 142 -59.27 -7.36 -0.72
CA TYR A 142 -59.59 -8.34 0.31
C TYR A 142 -58.74 -9.61 0.11
N GLY A 143 -58.18 -10.14 1.19
CA GLY A 143 -57.28 -11.28 1.17
C GLY A 143 -55.80 -10.91 1.13
N ASP A 144 -55.44 -9.64 0.91
CA ASP A 144 -54.05 -9.20 0.95
C ASP A 144 -53.50 -9.21 2.38
N VAL A 145 -52.28 -9.69 2.56
CA VAL A 145 -51.49 -9.55 3.78
C VAL A 145 -50.77 -8.20 3.72
N LEU A 146 -50.93 -7.44 4.80
CA LEU A 146 -50.44 -6.09 4.95
C LEU A 146 -49.56 -6.03 6.20
N THR A 147 -48.36 -5.49 6.08
CA THR A 147 -47.50 -5.12 7.20
C THR A 147 -47.48 -3.60 7.29
N VAL A 148 -47.88 -3.04 8.43
CA VAL A 148 -47.77 -1.61 8.73
C VAL A 148 -46.64 -1.45 9.74
N LYS A 149 -45.62 -0.69 9.36
CA LYS A 149 -44.59 -0.16 10.23
C LYS A 149 -44.87 1.33 10.43
N TYR A 150 -44.95 1.80 11.68
CA TYR A 150 -45.12 3.21 11.99
C TYR A 150 -44.15 3.67 13.07
N SER A 151 -43.33 4.67 12.77
CA SER A 151 -42.37 5.28 13.70
C SER A 151 -42.72 6.72 14.00
N TRP A 152 -42.38 7.15 15.21
CA TRP A 152 -42.48 8.54 15.65
C TRP A 152 -41.20 8.92 16.39
N THR A 153 -40.65 10.08 16.04
CA THR A 153 -39.46 10.64 16.67
C THR A 153 -39.66 12.14 16.92
N ASP A 154 -38.69 12.78 17.57
CA ASP A 154 -38.63 14.24 17.67
C ASP A 154 -38.49 14.93 16.29
N GLY A 155 -38.04 14.19 15.27
CA GLY A 155 -37.83 14.65 13.90
C GLY A 155 -39.05 14.55 12.98
N GLY A 156 -40.01 13.67 13.29
CA GLY A 156 -41.18 13.44 12.44
C GLY A 156 -41.81 12.07 12.63
N GLN A 157 -42.65 11.67 11.69
CA GLN A 157 -43.30 10.35 11.67
C GLN A 157 -43.20 9.74 10.30
N THR A 158 -42.97 8.43 10.26
CA THR A 158 -42.93 7.64 9.04
C THR A 158 -43.88 6.46 9.18
N MET A 159 -44.74 6.27 8.18
CA MET A 159 -45.57 5.09 8.00
C MET A 159 -45.11 4.40 6.73
N VAL A 160 -44.67 3.15 6.86
CA VAL A 160 -44.44 2.24 5.73
C VAL A 160 -45.53 1.17 5.78
N VAL A 161 -46.28 1.05 4.70
CA VAL A 161 -47.26 -0.03 4.54
C VAL A 161 -46.82 -0.92 3.41
N GLU A 162 -46.50 -2.15 3.72
CA GLU A 162 -46.15 -3.20 2.77
C GLU A 162 -47.39 -4.06 2.53
N ASN A 163 -47.86 -4.11 1.29
CA ASN A 163 -48.79 -5.12 0.86
C ASN A 163 -48.01 -6.31 0.34
N THR A 164 -47.64 -7.20 1.26
CA THR A 164 -46.78 -8.36 0.99
C THR A 164 -47.44 -9.34 0.01
N THR A 165 -48.77 -9.37 -0.07
CA THR A 165 -49.49 -10.17 -1.08
C THR A 165 -49.52 -9.55 -2.45
N GLN A 166 -49.54 -8.22 -2.60
CA GLN A 166 -49.61 -7.57 -3.92
C GLN A 166 -48.29 -7.08 -4.44
N GLY A 167 -47.32 -6.87 -3.57
CA GLY A 167 -46.05 -6.41 -4.03
C GLY A 167 -45.66 -4.98 -3.75
N THR A 168 -46.49 -4.26 -3.01
CA THR A 168 -46.51 -2.80 -3.10
C THR A 168 -46.22 -2.20 -1.75
N VAL A 169 -45.34 -1.20 -1.74
CA VAL A 169 -44.99 -0.45 -0.55
C VAL A 169 -45.56 0.97 -0.69
N ALA A 170 -46.13 1.49 0.38
CA ALA A 170 -46.54 2.88 0.48
C ALA A 170 -45.92 3.51 1.72
N THR A 171 -44.99 4.44 1.48
CA THR A 171 -44.40 5.28 2.51
C THR A 171 -45.12 6.62 2.57
N ALA A 172 -45.45 7.07 3.78
CA ALA A 172 -46.00 8.39 4.05
C ALA A 172 -45.39 8.93 5.34
N GLY A 173 -45.04 10.21 5.36
CA GLY A 173 -44.54 10.86 6.58
C GLY A 173 -44.99 12.30 6.74
N ASP A 174 -44.75 12.85 7.92
CA ASP A 174 -45.01 14.25 8.29
C ASP A 174 -44.01 14.69 9.38
N ASP A 175 -43.79 15.99 9.53
CA ASP A 175 -42.77 16.56 10.44
C ASP A 175 -43.40 16.99 11.79
N VAL A 176 -44.43 16.28 12.27
CA VAL A 176 -45.22 16.70 13.44
C VAL A 176 -44.54 16.25 14.74
N ALA A 177 -43.62 17.06 15.28
CA ALA A 177 -42.95 16.74 16.54
C ALA A 177 -43.88 16.74 17.78
N GLY A 178 -43.45 16.02 18.83
CA GLY A 178 -44.10 16.00 20.14
C GLY A 178 -45.28 15.03 20.25
N LEU A 179 -45.27 13.95 19.47
CA LEU A 179 -46.15 12.79 19.65
C LEU A 179 -45.45 11.80 20.58
N SER A 180 -46.17 11.25 21.56
CA SER A 180 -45.67 10.20 22.45
C SER A 180 -46.69 9.07 22.61
N LEU A 181 -46.19 7.88 22.95
CA LEU A 181 -46.99 6.69 23.21
C LEU A 181 -46.78 6.20 24.65
N ASP A 182 -47.69 6.57 25.55
CA ASP A 182 -47.61 6.28 27.00
C ASP A 182 -48.66 5.25 27.49
N VAL A 183 -48.25 4.22 28.22
CA VAL A 183 -49.14 3.31 28.95
C VAL A 183 -49.03 3.60 30.45
N THR A 184 -49.77 4.61 30.96
CA THR A 184 -49.76 4.94 32.40
C THR A 184 -50.75 4.12 33.25
N ALA A 185 -50.48 4.06 34.56
CA ALA A 185 -51.37 3.46 35.55
C ALA A 185 -52.62 4.30 35.91
N ASP A 186 -52.78 5.50 35.35
CA ASP A 186 -53.80 6.48 35.81
C ASP A 186 -55.14 6.40 35.07
N GLY A 187 -55.30 5.45 34.14
CA GLY A 187 -56.58 5.10 33.52
C GLY A 187 -56.75 5.55 32.06
N ASP A 188 -55.64 5.85 31.38
CA ASP A 188 -55.60 6.01 29.93
C ASP A 188 -55.57 4.62 29.29
N ASP A 189 -56.46 4.39 28.32
CA ASP A 189 -56.83 3.05 27.87
C ASP A 189 -55.66 2.28 27.23
N SER A 190 -55.46 1.04 27.67
CA SER A 190 -54.54 0.07 27.07
C SER A 190 -54.87 -0.20 25.59
N PHE A 191 -53.92 -0.77 24.84
CA PHE A 191 -54.15 -1.14 23.45
C PHE A 191 -55.37 -2.04 23.26
N SER A 192 -56.08 -1.78 22.18
CA SER A 192 -57.15 -2.62 21.66
C SER A 192 -56.77 -3.12 20.27
N ILE A 193 -56.62 -4.43 20.12
CA ILE A 193 -56.30 -5.10 18.86
C ILE A 193 -57.58 -5.72 18.29
N GLY A 194 -57.85 -5.49 17.00
CA GLY A 194 -59.01 -5.98 16.26
C GLY A 194 -60.29 -5.16 16.38
N ALA A 195 -60.30 -4.06 17.12
CA ALA A 195 -61.41 -3.09 17.20
C ALA A 195 -60.95 -1.76 17.78
N ALA A 196 -61.79 -0.71 17.67
CA ALA A 196 -61.64 0.51 18.45
C ALA A 196 -61.80 0.20 19.96
N GLY A 197 -61.22 1.03 20.84
CA GLY A 197 -61.22 0.82 22.30
C GLY A 197 -62.61 0.53 22.91
N ASP A 198 -63.68 1.11 22.37
CA ASP A 198 -65.08 0.87 22.81
C ASP A 198 -65.74 -0.39 22.21
N GLY A 199 -64.99 -1.18 21.43
CA GLY A 199 -65.44 -2.37 20.71
C GLY A 199 -66.15 -2.08 19.38
N SER A 200 -66.26 -0.82 18.96
CA SER A 200 -66.78 -0.44 17.64
C SER A 200 -65.72 -0.59 16.53
N ALA A 201 -66.09 -0.28 15.28
CA ALA A 201 -65.21 -0.38 14.10
C ALA A 201 -64.41 -1.71 14.02
N SER A 202 -65.02 -2.83 14.43
CA SER A 202 -64.31 -4.11 14.56
C SER A 202 -63.73 -4.59 13.23
N PHE A 203 -62.48 -5.07 13.28
CA PHE A 203 -61.77 -5.63 12.14
C PHE A 203 -62.39 -6.96 11.69
N ASN A 204 -62.55 -7.10 10.38
CA ASN A 204 -62.96 -8.34 9.73
C ASN A 204 -61.78 -8.86 8.90
N GLY A 205 -60.99 -9.74 9.51
CA GLY A 205 -59.68 -10.11 8.98
C GLY A 205 -58.92 -11.01 9.94
N LEU A 206 -57.66 -11.25 9.62
CA LEU A 206 -56.70 -11.99 10.43
C LEU A 206 -55.65 -10.98 10.91
N ILE A 207 -55.19 -11.08 12.15
CA ILE A 207 -54.07 -10.28 12.67
C ILE A 207 -53.02 -11.27 13.17
N ASP A 208 -51.80 -11.17 12.68
CA ASP A 208 -50.71 -12.10 13.02
C ASP A 208 -50.07 -11.70 14.34
N TYR A 209 -49.52 -10.48 14.37
CA TYR A 209 -48.92 -9.90 15.57
C TYR A 209 -49.04 -8.38 15.62
N VAL A 210 -48.75 -7.85 16.81
CA VAL A 210 -48.47 -6.44 17.06
C VAL A 210 -47.20 -6.36 17.90
N ALA A 211 -46.20 -5.63 17.43
CA ALA A 211 -44.93 -5.40 18.12
C ALA A 211 -44.74 -3.90 18.36
N VAL A 212 -44.19 -3.55 19.52
CA VAL A 212 -43.81 -2.18 19.89
C VAL A 212 -42.34 -2.17 20.30
N LEU A 213 -41.58 -1.28 19.69
CA LEU A 213 -40.16 -1.07 19.92
C LEU A 213 -39.94 0.35 20.46
N ASP A 214 -38.92 0.53 21.30
CA ASP A 214 -38.56 1.83 21.89
C ASP A 214 -37.56 2.65 21.04
N GLU A 215 -37.36 2.28 19.78
CA GLU A 215 -36.53 3.01 18.80
C GLU A 215 -37.21 3.10 17.41
N ASP A 216 -36.65 3.92 16.51
CA ASP A 216 -37.06 4.03 15.10
C ASP A 216 -36.37 2.95 14.25
N VAL A 217 -37.15 2.00 13.70
CA VAL A 217 -36.63 0.86 12.89
C VAL A 217 -37.19 0.86 11.46
N ILE A 218 -37.60 2.02 10.97
CA ILE A 218 -38.22 2.19 9.63
C ILE A 218 -37.28 2.94 8.67
N ALA A 219 -36.19 3.51 9.17
CA ALA A 219 -35.12 4.04 8.34
C ALA A 219 -34.19 2.85 7.97
N GLY A 220 -34.25 2.41 6.70
CA GLY A 220 -33.42 1.35 6.13
C GLY A 220 -33.61 -0.04 6.78
N GLU A 221 -33.42 -1.12 6.04
CA GLU A 221 -32.71 -2.23 6.68
C GLU A 221 -31.25 -1.85 6.43
N LEU A 222 -30.48 -1.67 7.50
CA LEU A 222 -29.05 -1.37 7.43
C LEU A 222 -28.41 -2.36 6.46
N ASP A 223 -27.47 -1.91 5.64
CA ASP A 223 -26.75 -2.77 4.70
C ASP A 223 -25.31 -3.06 5.12
N GLY A 224 -24.87 -2.47 6.24
CA GLY A 224 -23.57 -2.68 6.85
C GLY A 224 -22.47 -1.84 6.23
N ILE A 225 -22.81 -0.88 5.35
CA ILE A 225 -21.85 0.03 4.71
C ILE A 225 -22.15 1.46 5.14
N VAL A 226 -21.16 2.18 5.64
CA VAL A 226 -21.28 3.62 5.92
C VAL A 226 -20.97 4.40 4.64
N GLU A 227 -21.99 4.95 3.98
CA GLU A 227 -21.86 5.65 2.71
C GLU A 227 -21.72 7.18 2.84
N GLY A 228 -20.67 7.70 2.21
CA GLY A 228 -20.42 9.10 1.92
C GLY A 228 -21.23 9.63 0.73
N GLY A 229 -21.19 10.94 0.55
CA GLY A 229 -21.83 11.66 -0.54
C GLY A 229 -20.88 12.00 -1.69
N ALA A 230 -21.38 12.82 -2.62
CA ALA A 230 -20.57 13.36 -3.73
C ALA A 230 -19.92 14.72 -3.40
N THR A 231 -19.73 15.01 -2.11
CA THR A 231 -19.14 16.26 -1.61
C THR A 231 -18.29 15.96 -0.40
N ASP A 232 -17.27 16.78 -0.14
CA ASP A 232 -16.40 16.74 1.04
C ASP A 232 -17.20 16.45 2.35
N ASP A 233 -17.12 15.22 2.83
CA ASP A 233 -17.80 14.67 3.99
C ASP A 233 -16.83 14.47 5.16
N LEU A 234 -17.39 14.49 6.38
CA LEU A 234 -16.70 14.09 7.60
C LEU A 234 -17.47 12.88 8.14
N ILE A 235 -16.90 11.70 7.90
CA ILE A 235 -17.44 10.41 8.31
C ILE A 235 -16.75 10.05 9.62
N ASP A 236 -17.38 10.42 10.73
CA ASP A 236 -16.98 10.06 12.08
C ASP A 236 -18.15 9.37 12.80
N THR A 237 -17.97 8.98 14.06
CA THR A 237 -19.05 8.45 14.94
C THR A 237 -20.30 9.35 15.08
N ALA A 238 -20.27 10.60 14.60
CA ALA A 238 -21.41 11.52 14.57
C ALA A 238 -21.99 11.74 13.16
N TYR A 239 -21.46 11.06 12.14
CA TYR A 239 -21.95 11.10 10.77
C TYR A 239 -23.38 10.55 10.68
N THR A 240 -24.23 11.24 9.93
CA THR A 240 -25.63 10.82 9.70
C THR A 240 -26.06 10.96 8.26
N GLY A 241 -25.10 11.03 7.33
CA GLY A 241 -25.36 11.22 5.91
C GLY A 241 -25.76 9.94 5.19
N ASP A 242 -25.45 8.79 5.80
CA ASP A 242 -25.79 7.47 5.31
C ASP A 242 -27.30 7.29 5.02
N PRO A 243 -27.70 6.82 3.83
CA PRO A 243 -29.11 6.72 3.45
C PRO A 243 -29.89 5.64 4.22
N GLU A 244 -29.23 4.54 4.59
CA GLU A 244 -29.79 3.36 5.25
C GLU A 244 -29.79 3.53 6.77
N GLY A 245 -28.85 4.32 7.29
CA GLY A 245 -28.71 4.67 8.69
C GLY A 245 -27.45 4.15 9.37
N ASP A 246 -26.55 3.49 8.64
CA ASP A 246 -25.32 2.85 9.12
C ASP A 246 -24.35 3.88 9.74
N ARG A 247 -23.58 3.47 10.76
CA ARG A 247 -22.77 4.36 11.59
C ARG A 247 -21.49 3.70 12.07
N ILE A 248 -20.42 4.49 12.04
CA ILE A 248 -19.16 4.17 12.68
C ILE A 248 -19.32 3.82 14.17
N ASP A 249 -18.67 2.73 14.63
CA ASP A 249 -18.66 2.21 16.01
C ASP A 249 -20.08 1.99 16.59
N ALA A 250 -21.07 1.59 15.77
CA ALA A 250 -22.45 1.41 16.22
C ALA A 250 -22.89 -0.04 16.39
N GLY A 251 -22.05 -1.00 15.98
CA GLY A 251 -22.33 -2.43 16.00
C GLY A 251 -23.51 -2.83 15.13
N ASP A 252 -23.61 -2.17 13.97
CA ASP A 252 -24.52 -2.46 12.88
C ASP A 252 -23.90 -3.33 11.77
N ALA A 253 -22.65 -3.76 11.91
CA ALA A 253 -22.03 -4.78 11.05
C ALA A 253 -22.94 -6.03 10.90
N ILE A 254 -23.31 -6.34 9.66
CA ILE A 254 -24.29 -7.38 9.34
C ILE A 254 -23.66 -8.77 9.24
N ASN A 255 -22.42 -8.82 8.76
CA ASN A 255 -21.71 -10.07 8.59
C ASN A 255 -21.30 -10.62 9.97
N PRO A 256 -21.80 -11.78 10.40
CA PRO A 256 -21.52 -12.32 11.74
C PRO A 256 -20.06 -12.76 11.95
N ALA A 257 -19.24 -12.74 10.90
CA ALA A 257 -17.80 -12.96 11.00
C ALA A 257 -17.07 -11.73 11.54
N ASP A 258 -17.65 -10.55 11.35
CA ASP A 258 -17.07 -9.26 11.67
C ASP A 258 -17.41 -8.92 13.13
N GLY A 259 -16.50 -8.23 13.78
CA GLY A 259 -16.60 -7.74 15.15
C GLY A 259 -17.71 -6.70 15.33
N PRO A 260 -18.11 -6.43 16.59
CA PRO A 260 -19.21 -5.53 16.89
C PRO A 260 -18.92 -4.04 16.64
N ASP A 261 -17.80 -3.69 16.04
CA ASP A 261 -17.40 -2.33 15.69
C ASP A 261 -16.47 -2.36 14.44
N ASP A 262 -16.47 -3.46 13.67
CA ASP A 262 -15.68 -3.58 12.42
C ASP A 262 -16.51 -2.95 11.29
N ASP A 263 -16.14 -1.75 10.86
CA ASP A 263 -16.90 -0.92 9.94
C ASP A 263 -16.42 -1.06 8.49
N LEU A 264 -17.37 -1.08 7.54
CA LEU A 264 -17.09 -0.96 6.11
C LEU A 264 -17.53 0.42 5.62
N VAL A 265 -16.59 1.26 5.19
CA VAL A 265 -16.84 2.66 4.83
C VAL A 265 -16.57 2.89 3.34
N ASN A 266 -17.47 3.62 2.68
CA ASN A 266 -17.26 4.14 1.33
C ASN A 266 -17.47 5.65 1.29
N ALA A 267 -16.39 6.44 1.26
CA ALA A 267 -16.49 7.91 1.30
C ALA A 267 -16.98 8.52 -0.04
N ALA A 268 -16.83 7.78 -1.13
CA ALA A 268 -17.34 8.08 -2.47
C ALA A 268 -16.60 9.20 -3.22
N ALA A 269 -17.09 10.44 -3.25
CA ALA A 269 -16.42 11.48 -4.05
C ALA A 269 -16.39 12.82 -3.33
N GLY A 270 -15.21 13.41 -3.22
CA GLY A 270 -15.02 14.57 -2.37
C GLY A 270 -13.57 14.64 -1.94
N ASP A 271 -13.20 15.69 -1.22
CA ASP A 271 -12.01 15.61 -0.37
C ASP A 271 -12.53 15.23 1.03
N ASP A 272 -12.65 13.94 1.29
CA ASP A 272 -13.37 13.38 2.42
C ASP A 272 -12.46 13.16 3.64
N THR A 273 -13.07 13.01 4.81
CA THR A 273 -12.34 12.67 6.05
C THR A 273 -13.07 11.55 6.77
N VAL A 274 -12.41 10.42 6.95
CA VAL A 274 -12.94 9.24 7.64
C VAL A 274 -12.14 9.00 8.93
N GLU A 275 -12.85 8.86 10.05
CA GLU A 275 -12.32 8.39 11.33
C GLU A 275 -13.05 7.08 11.67
N ALA A 276 -12.45 5.92 11.38
CA ALA A 276 -13.09 4.59 11.45
C ALA A 276 -13.19 4.05 12.90
N GLY A 277 -12.19 4.29 13.73
CA GLY A 277 -12.36 4.21 15.18
C GLY A 277 -11.81 2.95 15.80
N ALA A 278 -12.66 2.01 16.22
CA ALA A 278 -12.23 0.84 16.97
C ALA A 278 -12.82 -0.44 16.39
N GLY A 279 -12.00 -1.31 15.84
CA GLY A 279 -12.46 -2.48 15.12
C GLY A 279 -11.43 -2.81 14.05
N ASP A 280 -11.59 -3.95 13.40
CA ASP A 280 -10.81 -4.25 12.19
C ASP A 280 -11.58 -3.63 11.01
N ASP A 281 -11.30 -2.38 10.67
CA ASP A 281 -12.10 -1.56 9.76
C ASP A 281 -11.65 -1.71 8.30
N THR A 282 -12.55 -1.44 7.36
CA THR A 282 -12.23 -1.34 5.92
C THR A 282 -12.75 -0.03 5.36
N VAL A 283 -11.85 0.84 4.92
CA VAL A 283 -12.18 2.20 4.45
C VAL A 283 -11.75 2.40 3.00
N HIS A 284 -12.70 2.84 2.20
CA HIS A 284 -12.53 3.23 0.81
C HIS A 284 -12.73 4.75 0.66
N GLY A 285 -11.67 5.50 0.33
CA GLY A 285 -11.68 6.96 0.19
C GLY A 285 -12.42 7.46 -1.05
N GLY A 286 -12.46 6.65 -2.11
CA GLY A 286 -13.20 6.96 -3.32
C GLY A 286 -12.43 7.87 -4.26
N SER A 287 -12.90 9.10 -4.49
CA SER A 287 -12.28 10.04 -5.44
C SER A 287 -12.04 11.40 -4.81
N GLY A 288 -10.80 11.86 -4.86
CA GLY A 288 -10.40 13.20 -4.44
C GLY A 288 -9.27 13.10 -3.44
N ALA A 289 -8.95 14.17 -2.71
CA ALA A 289 -7.85 14.13 -1.75
C ALA A 289 -8.39 13.83 -0.36
N ASP A 290 -8.26 12.58 0.05
CA ASP A 290 -8.95 12.02 1.21
C ASP A 290 -8.05 11.94 2.45
N SER A 291 -8.68 11.94 3.63
CA SER A 291 -8.00 11.78 4.92
C SER A 291 -8.61 10.61 5.67
N LEU A 292 -7.91 9.48 5.71
CA LEU A 292 -8.41 8.23 6.29
C LEU A 292 -7.63 7.91 7.57
N SER A 293 -8.34 7.49 8.62
CA SER A 293 -7.74 7.02 9.87
C SER A 293 -8.45 5.74 10.30
N GLY A 294 -7.69 4.65 10.41
CA GLY A 294 -8.18 3.32 10.84
C GLY A 294 -8.49 3.33 12.33
N GLY A 295 -7.45 3.46 13.16
CA GLY A 295 -7.60 3.71 14.58
C GLY A 295 -7.04 2.58 15.41
N ALA A 296 -7.86 1.61 15.79
CA ALA A 296 -7.40 0.49 16.61
C ALA A 296 -8.00 -0.83 16.15
N GLY A 297 -7.14 -1.76 15.75
CA GLY A 297 -7.51 -3.02 15.11
C GLY A 297 -6.68 -3.19 13.85
N ASP A 298 -6.82 -4.33 13.18
CA ASP A 298 -6.08 -4.60 11.94
C ASP A 298 -6.90 -4.04 10.76
N ASP A 299 -6.56 -2.83 10.28
CA ASP A 299 -7.37 -2.05 9.36
C ASP A 299 -6.97 -2.22 7.89
N VAL A 300 -7.90 -1.98 6.96
CA VAL A 300 -7.66 -1.91 5.51
C VAL A 300 -8.08 -0.54 4.99
N LEU A 301 -7.11 0.27 4.55
CA LEU A 301 -7.34 1.65 4.14
C LEU A 301 -6.90 1.86 2.69
N GLU A 302 -7.83 2.24 1.82
CA GLU A 302 -7.58 2.45 0.39
C GLU A 302 -7.98 3.88 -0.02
N GLY A 303 -7.05 4.66 -0.56
CA GLY A 303 -7.27 6.05 -0.98
C GLY A 303 -8.27 6.17 -2.13
N ASP A 304 -7.89 5.68 -3.31
CA ASP A 304 -8.67 5.86 -4.55
C ASP A 304 -9.48 4.62 -4.99
N THR A 305 -10.19 3.99 -4.08
CA THR A 305 -11.11 2.89 -4.42
C THR A 305 -12.51 3.14 -3.89
N ASP A 306 -13.51 2.57 -4.56
CA ASP A 306 -14.88 2.48 -4.06
C ASP A 306 -15.08 1.10 -3.44
N ALA A 307 -15.83 1.02 -2.34
CA ALA A 307 -16.15 -0.26 -1.70
C ALA A 307 -16.92 -1.19 -2.66
N PRO A 308 -16.69 -2.52 -2.65
CA PRO A 308 -17.42 -3.45 -3.50
C PRO A 308 -18.94 -3.39 -3.28
N GLY A 309 -19.68 -2.92 -4.28
CA GLY A 309 -21.15 -2.78 -4.21
C GLY A 309 -21.60 -1.37 -3.85
N ALA A 310 -20.70 -0.53 -3.35
CA ALA A 310 -20.94 0.89 -3.14
C ALA A 310 -20.59 1.67 -4.41
N GLY A 311 -21.42 2.68 -4.71
CA GLY A 311 -21.28 3.51 -5.90
C GLY A 311 -22.64 3.84 -6.53
N PRO A 312 -22.69 4.81 -7.47
CA PRO A 312 -23.94 5.15 -8.15
C PRO A 312 -24.42 3.95 -8.97
N SER A 313 -25.33 3.18 -8.39
CA SER A 313 -25.90 2.02 -9.03
C SER A 313 -26.98 2.42 -10.04
N SER A 314 -27.15 1.60 -11.07
CA SER A 314 -28.26 1.73 -11.99
C SER A 314 -29.05 0.43 -12.04
N ARG A 315 -30.37 0.53 -11.83
CA ARG A 315 -31.27 -0.62 -11.98
C ARG A 315 -31.26 -1.13 -13.41
N GLU A 316 -30.75 -2.34 -13.58
CA GLU A 316 -30.78 -3.08 -14.82
C GLU A 316 -31.73 -4.28 -14.72
N VAL A 317 -32.09 -4.85 -15.87
CA VAL A 317 -33.06 -5.95 -15.93
C VAL A 317 -32.70 -6.93 -17.04
N PHE A 318 -32.65 -8.21 -16.67
CA PHE A 318 -32.63 -9.33 -17.60
C PHE A 318 -34.06 -9.73 -17.97
N GLN A 319 -34.40 -9.63 -19.26
CA GLN A 319 -35.74 -9.82 -19.79
C GLN A 319 -35.84 -11.07 -20.69
N TRP A 320 -36.77 -11.97 -20.38
CA TRP A 320 -36.96 -13.20 -21.15
C TRP A 320 -37.56 -12.95 -22.54
N ASP A 321 -38.40 -11.93 -22.72
CA ASP A 321 -39.02 -11.58 -24.00
C ASP A 321 -38.03 -10.98 -25.04
N LEU A 322 -36.82 -10.65 -24.60
CA LEU A 322 -35.70 -10.22 -25.43
C LEU A 322 -34.76 -11.39 -25.82
N ALA A 323 -35.10 -12.63 -25.46
CA ALA A 323 -34.34 -13.82 -25.85
C ALA A 323 -34.28 -13.97 -27.39
N PRO A 324 -33.20 -14.57 -27.93
CA PRO A 324 -33.10 -14.86 -29.35
C PRO A 324 -34.14 -15.89 -29.81
N ASP A 325 -34.94 -15.54 -30.82
CA ASP A 325 -35.86 -16.48 -31.47
C ASP A 325 -35.10 -17.62 -32.19
N PRO A 326 -35.29 -18.90 -31.78
CA PRO A 326 -34.59 -20.04 -32.34
C PRO A 326 -35.12 -20.50 -33.72
N ASP A 327 -36.32 -20.07 -34.12
CA ASP A 327 -37.07 -20.55 -35.27
C ASP A 327 -36.89 -19.65 -36.51
N ASP A 328 -37.09 -18.34 -36.37
CA ASP A 328 -37.10 -17.42 -37.52
C ASP A 328 -36.31 -16.10 -37.37
N GLY A 329 -35.75 -15.87 -36.18
CA GLY A 329 -34.95 -14.69 -35.86
C GLY A 329 -35.77 -13.40 -35.73
N GLY A 330 -37.07 -13.55 -35.44
CA GLY A 330 -37.99 -12.51 -35.02
C GLY A 330 -37.86 -12.21 -33.52
N ALA A 331 -38.98 -11.89 -32.87
CA ALA A 331 -39.07 -11.85 -31.41
C ALA A 331 -39.43 -13.26 -30.94
N VAL A 332 -38.96 -13.65 -29.75
CA VAL A 332 -39.27 -14.97 -29.19
C VAL A 332 -40.79 -15.15 -29.06
N ASP A 333 -41.30 -16.29 -29.50
CA ASP A 333 -42.71 -16.66 -29.46
C ASP A 333 -42.95 -17.67 -28.32
N PRO A 334 -44.17 -17.75 -27.75
CA PRO A 334 -44.47 -18.72 -26.70
C PRO A 334 -44.21 -20.16 -27.15
N GLN A 335 -43.59 -20.97 -26.29
CA GLN A 335 -43.10 -22.33 -26.55
C GLN A 335 -41.80 -22.43 -27.36
N ASP A 336 -41.12 -21.31 -27.63
CA ASP A 336 -39.76 -21.37 -28.17
C ASP A 336 -38.80 -21.98 -27.14
N ASP A 337 -37.91 -22.85 -27.63
CA ASP A 337 -36.96 -23.61 -26.82
C ASP A 337 -35.77 -22.74 -26.40
N LEU A 338 -35.68 -22.46 -25.10
CA LEU A 338 -34.60 -21.67 -24.49
C LEU A 338 -33.44 -22.54 -23.97
N SER A 339 -33.51 -23.88 -24.10
CA SER A 339 -32.51 -24.79 -23.52
C SER A 339 -31.09 -24.65 -24.10
N GLY A 340 -30.93 -23.87 -25.17
CA GLY A 340 -29.64 -23.53 -25.78
C GLY A 340 -28.83 -22.48 -25.01
N GLY A 341 -29.44 -21.75 -24.07
CA GLY A 341 -28.83 -20.60 -23.41
C GLY A 341 -28.66 -19.39 -24.33
N PHE A 342 -28.44 -18.21 -23.75
CA PHE A 342 -28.14 -16.98 -24.49
C PHE A 342 -27.53 -15.90 -23.59
N SER A 343 -26.83 -14.95 -24.21
CA SER A 343 -26.31 -13.75 -23.55
C SER A 343 -27.22 -12.55 -23.84
N GLN A 344 -27.43 -11.70 -22.85
CA GLN A 344 -28.16 -10.44 -22.98
C GLN A 344 -27.33 -9.29 -22.42
N ASP A 345 -27.19 -8.23 -23.21
CA ASP A 345 -26.62 -6.94 -22.79
C ASP A 345 -27.74 -6.12 -22.13
N THR A 346 -27.66 -5.92 -20.81
CA THR A 346 -28.69 -5.23 -20.01
C THR A 346 -28.42 -3.73 -19.86
N GLY A 347 -27.23 -3.27 -20.27
CA GLY A 347 -26.80 -1.88 -20.16
C GLY A 347 -25.28 -1.78 -19.96
N SER A 348 -24.86 -1.97 -18.72
CA SER A 348 -23.47 -2.03 -18.25
C SER A 348 -23.03 -3.47 -18.02
N VAL A 349 -23.95 -4.35 -17.60
CA VAL A 349 -23.69 -5.77 -17.36
C VAL A 349 -24.16 -6.62 -18.55
N THR A 350 -23.44 -7.70 -18.84
CA THR A 350 -23.92 -8.77 -19.72
C THR A 350 -24.31 -9.97 -18.87
N VAL A 351 -25.55 -10.45 -19.03
CA VAL A 351 -26.06 -11.64 -18.33
C VAL A 351 -26.09 -12.84 -19.27
N ASP A 352 -25.40 -13.90 -18.89
CA ASP A 352 -25.34 -15.18 -19.59
C ASP A 352 -26.29 -16.19 -18.94
N PHE A 353 -27.37 -16.54 -19.65
CA PHE A 353 -28.29 -17.62 -19.24
C PHE A 353 -27.82 -18.97 -19.80
N SER A 354 -27.72 -19.97 -18.94
CA SER A 354 -27.36 -21.34 -19.30
C SER A 354 -28.20 -22.40 -18.58
N VAL A 355 -28.35 -23.56 -19.21
CA VAL A 355 -28.97 -24.75 -18.60
C VAL A 355 -27.87 -25.72 -18.17
N LEU A 356 -27.61 -25.81 -16.87
CA LEU A 356 -26.58 -26.66 -16.28
C LEU A 356 -26.91 -28.15 -16.38
N SER A 357 -28.17 -28.47 -16.10
CA SER A 357 -28.66 -29.84 -16.16
C SER A 357 -30.13 -29.86 -16.51
N GLN A 358 -30.56 -30.85 -17.29
CA GLN A 358 -31.96 -31.04 -17.66
C GLN A 358 -32.19 -32.51 -18.00
N THR A 359 -33.19 -33.13 -17.38
CA THR A 359 -33.56 -34.51 -17.68
C THR A 359 -34.34 -34.60 -18.99
N SER A 360 -34.41 -35.81 -19.59
CA SER A 360 -35.05 -36.00 -20.90
C SER A 360 -36.57 -35.81 -20.94
N GLY A 361 -37.20 -35.66 -19.77
CA GLY A 361 -38.63 -35.36 -19.61
C GLY A 361 -38.87 -33.92 -19.16
N SER A 362 -37.90 -33.04 -19.33
CA SER A 362 -38.01 -31.63 -18.96
C SER A 362 -38.00 -30.75 -20.20
N GLU A 363 -38.77 -29.67 -20.20
CA GLU A 363 -38.78 -28.64 -21.24
C GLU A 363 -38.45 -27.27 -20.61
N THR A 364 -37.73 -26.42 -21.36
CA THR A 364 -37.31 -25.07 -20.94
C THR A 364 -37.73 -24.12 -22.05
N LEU A 365 -38.78 -23.34 -21.82
CA LEU A 365 -39.52 -22.63 -22.87
C LEU A 365 -39.71 -21.15 -22.51
N PHE A 366 -39.84 -20.29 -23.51
CA PHE A 366 -40.36 -18.95 -23.29
C PHE A 366 -41.86 -18.96 -23.01
N SER A 367 -42.28 -18.21 -21.99
CA SER A 367 -43.67 -18.06 -21.54
C SER A 367 -44.09 -16.59 -21.57
N ASP A 368 -45.20 -16.30 -22.25
CA ASP A 368 -45.91 -15.02 -22.16
C ASP A 368 -47.13 -15.07 -21.22
N THR A 369 -47.25 -16.16 -20.46
CA THR A 369 -48.34 -16.35 -19.51
C THR A 369 -48.25 -15.29 -18.42
N THR A 370 -49.41 -14.83 -17.94
CA THR A 370 -49.44 -13.75 -16.95
C THR A 370 -49.01 -14.29 -15.59
N GLN A 371 -47.91 -13.76 -15.06
CA GLN A 371 -47.26 -14.16 -13.82
C GLN A 371 -47.49 -13.16 -12.68
N PHE A 372 -47.38 -13.63 -11.44
CA PHE A 372 -47.39 -12.72 -10.29
C PHE A 372 -46.01 -12.05 -10.13
N VAL A 373 -45.98 -10.71 -10.17
CA VAL A 373 -44.75 -9.89 -10.17
C VAL A 373 -44.68 -8.89 -9.02
N GLY A 374 -45.43 -9.13 -7.94
CA GLY A 374 -45.42 -8.23 -6.79
C GLY A 374 -44.08 -8.25 -6.02
N ASN A 375 -43.68 -7.16 -5.36
CA ASN A 375 -42.52 -7.04 -4.46
C ASN A 375 -41.20 -7.29 -5.17
N ILE A 376 -41.21 -7.48 -6.50
CA ILE A 376 -39.99 -7.39 -7.27
C ILE A 376 -39.54 -5.94 -7.14
N ASP A 377 -38.33 -5.75 -6.64
CA ASP A 377 -37.72 -4.43 -6.64
C ASP A 377 -37.35 -4.05 -8.08
N THR A 378 -37.74 -2.86 -8.51
CA THR A 378 -37.66 -2.41 -9.90
C THR A 378 -37.24 -0.95 -10.01
N ASP A 379 -36.93 -0.28 -8.89
CA ASP A 379 -36.72 1.17 -8.82
C ASP A 379 -37.86 1.99 -9.45
N GLY A 380 -39.08 1.46 -9.30
CA GLY A 380 -40.32 2.18 -9.59
C GLY A 380 -40.88 2.00 -11.01
N SER A 381 -40.22 1.25 -11.90
CA SER A 381 -40.83 0.82 -13.17
C SER A 381 -41.58 -0.50 -12.99
N ALA A 382 -42.86 -0.56 -13.36
CA ALA A 382 -43.65 -1.79 -13.18
C ALA A 382 -43.02 -2.98 -13.92
N ALA A 383 -42.82 -4.10 -13.20
CA ALA A 383 -42.31 -5.35 -13.76
C ALA A 383 -43.24 -5.90 -14.86
N ASP A 384 -42.66 -6.50 -15.90
CA ASP A 384 -43.44 -7.15 -16.96
C ASP A 384 -43.98 -8.51 -16.50
N ALA A 385 -45.31 -8.60 -16.40
CA ALA A 385 -45.99 -9.83 -15.97
C ALA A 385 -46.11 -10.88 -17.09
N ASN A 386 -45.70 -10.57 -18.32
CA ASN A 386 -45.84 -11.43 -19.50
C ASN A 386 -44.47 -11.80 -20.11
N SER A 387 -43.40 -11.75 -19.32
CA SER A 387 -42.04 -12.14 -19.71
C SER A 387 -41.51 -13.17 -18.70
N GLY A 388 -41.36 -14.42 -19.13
CA GLY A 388 -40.90 -15.49 -18.26
C GLY A 388 -40.28 -16.69 -18.94
N MET A 389 -39.55 -17.46 -18.15
CA MET A 389 -39.00 -18.77 -18.52
C MET A 389 -39.79 -19.87 -17.81
N ALA A 390 -40.49 -20.67 -18.60
CA ALA A 390 -41.20 -21.85 -18.12
C ALA A 390 -40.28 -23.07 -18.08
N SER A 391 -40.24 -23.73 -16.93
CA SER A 391 -39.60 -25.02 -16.72
C SER A 391 -40.68 -26.08 -16.42
N GLU A 392 -40.91 -27.00 -17.36
CA GLU A 392 -41.90 -28.07 -17.21
C GLU A 392 -41.21 -29.42 -16.94
N LEU A 393 -41.60 -30.14 -15.88
CA LEU A 393 -41.06 -31.47 -15.54
C LEU A 393 -42.14 -32.57 -15.66
N ASP A 394 -41.95 -33.50 -16.60
CA ASP A 394 -42.87 -34.62 -16.88
C ASP A 394 -42.50 -35.95 -16.16
N GLY A 395 -42.75 -36.04 -14.86
CA GLY A 395 -42.80 -37.29 -14.10
C GLY A 395 -41.59 -37.63 -13.22
N ASP A 396 -41.85 -38.54 -12.26
CA ASP A 396 -41.00 -38.96 -11.14
C ASP A 396 -39.48 -38.91 -11.34
N GLY A 397 -38.84 -37.99 -10.62
CA GLY A 397 -37.40 -37.82 -10.53
C GLY A 397 -36.77 -36.97 -11.64
N ASN A 398 -37.58 -36.30 -12.47
CA ASN A 398 -37.09 -35.29 -13.39
C ASN A 398 -36.58 -34.05 -12.64
N ASN A 399 -35.61 -33.37 -13.24
CA ASN A 399 -35.04 -32.14 -12.71
C ASN A 399 -34.44 -31.29 -13.84
N ALA A 400 -34.30 -30.00 -13.55
CA ALA A 400 -33.54 -29.05 -14.34
C ALA A 400 -32.83 -28.06 -13.40
N ALA A 401 -31.68 -27.55 -13.83
CA ALA A 401 -30.94 -26.50 -13.14
C ALA A 401 -30.49 -25.44 -14.15
N TYR A 402 -30.70 -24.18 -13.78
CA TYR A 402 -30.51 -23.00 -14.59
C TYR A 402 -29.49 -22.09 -13.93
N GLN A 403 -28.65 -21.43 -14.71
CA GLN A 403 -27.66 -20.48 -14.21
C GLN A 403 -27.74 -19.16 -14.97
N LEU A 404 -27.67 -18.07 -14.22
CA LEU A 404 -27.45 -16.72 -14.71
C LEU A 404 -26.06 -16.29 -14.24
N ASP A 405 -25.17 -15.98 -15.17
CA ASP A 405 -23.83 -15.45 -14.92
C ASP A 405 -23.80 -13.97 -15.26
N PHE A 406 -23.30 -13.13 -14.37
CA PHE A 406 -23.13 -11.69 -14.58
C PHE A 406 -21.69 -11.40 -15.02
N SER A 407 -21.50 -10.50 -15.99
CA SER A 407 -20.15 -10.13 -16.45
C SER A 407 -19.32 -9.42 -15.36
N ASP A 408 -20.00 -8.76 -14.43
CA ASP A 408 -19.47 -8.00 -13.30
C ASP A 408 -20.39 -8.24 -12.08
N PRO A 409 -19.90 -8.20 -10.84
CA PRO A 409 -20.74 -8.40 -9.65
C PRO A 409 -21.88 -7.37 -9.56
N VAL A 410 -23.06 -7.82 -9.13
CA VAL A 410 -24.27 -6.98 -9.01
C VAL A 410 -24.87 -7.06 -7.61
N GLY A 411 -25.62 -6.03 -7.22
CA GLY A 411 -26.33 -5.95 -5.94
C GLY A 411 -27.86 -5.99 -6.09
N ASN A 412 -28.56 -6.05 -4.97
CA ASN A 412 -30.02 -5.88 -4.87
C ASN A 412 -30.83 -6.67 -5.93
N VAL A 413 -30.47 -7.94 -6.15
CA VAL A 413 -31.17 -8.75 -7.15
C VAL A 413 -32.57 -9.08 -6.66
N SER A 414 -33.59 -8.95 -7.53
CA SER A 414 -34.98 -9.24 -7.20
C SER A 414 -35.74 -9.86 -8.38
N PHE A 415 -36.42 -10.98 -8.13
CA PHE A 415 -37.29 -11.65 -9.11
C PHE A 415 -38.29 -12.62 -8.46
N ARG A 416 -39.18 -13.19 -9.27
CA ARG A 416 -40.20 -14.16 -8.82
C ARG A 416 -40.05 -15.51 -9.52
N ILE A 417 -40.38 -16.57 -8.77
CA ILE A 417 -40.62 -17.91 -9.30
C ILE A 417 -42.07 -18.27 -9.01
N ASN A 418 -42.84 -18.42 -10.08
CA ASN A 418 -44.28 -18.65 -10.07
C ASN A 418 -44.62 -20.11 -10.42
N ASP A 419 -45.89 -20.44 -10.25
CA ASP A 419 -46.45 -21.77 -10.56
C ASP A 419 -45.81 -22.92 -9.79
N ILE A 420 -45.27 -22.68 -8.58
CA ILE A 420 -44.70 -23.75 -7.74
C ILE A 420 -45.86 -24.60 -7.19
N ASP A 421 -46.32 -25.54 -7.99
CA ASP A 421 -47.48 -26.39 -7.72
C ASP A 421 -47.23 -27.88 -8.06
N GLY A 422 -48.25 -28.73 -7.89
CA GLY A 422 -48.13 -30.16 -8.13
C GLY A 422 -47.18 -30.84 -7.13
N ASP A 423 -46.09 -31.42 -7.66
CA ASP A 423 -45.01 -32.06 -6.89
C ASP A 423 -43.69 -31.27 -7.07
N GLY A 424 -43.77 -29.96 -7.38
CA GLY A 424 -42.62 -29.11 -7.68
C GLY A 424 -41.88 -28.63 -6.43
N THR A 425 -40.55 -28.64 -6.51
CA THR A 425 -39.64 -28.09 -5.50
C THR A 425 -38.62 -27.18 -6.19
N VAL A 426 -38.42 -25.99 -5.63
CA VAL A 426 -37.45 -25.01 -6.13
C VAL A 426 -36.38 -24.80 -5.07
N GLN A 427 -35.13 -24.70 -5.51
CA GLN A 427 -33.98 -24.30 -4.71
C GLN A 427 -33.23 -23.20 -5.44
N VAL A 428 -32.83 -22.14 -4.73
CA VAL A 428 -32.07 -21.02 -5.30
C VAL A 428 -30.77 -20.87 -4.53
N SER A 429 -29.67 -20.75 -5.26
CA SER A 429 -28.33 -20.47 -4.69
C SER A 429 -27.67 -19.32 -5.43
N ALA A 430 -26.89 -18.52 -4.73
CA ALA A 430 -26.14 -17.38 -5.28
C ALA A 430 -24.67 -17.47 -4.90
N PHE A 431 -23.77 -16.99 -5.76
CA PHE A 431 -22.33 -17.01 -5.53
C PHE A 431 -21.66 -15.70 -5.94
N ASP A 432 -20.64 -15.29 -5.17
CA ASP A 432 -19.75 -14.17 -5.50
C ASP A 432 -18.75 -14.55 -6.63
N ALA A 433 -17.81 -13.65 -6.91
CA ALA A 433 -16.80 -13.83 -7.96
C ALA A 433 -15.80 -14.97 -7.66
N ASP A 434 -15.55 -15.25 -6.38
CA ASP A 434 -14.66 -16.31 -5.91
C ASP A 434 -15.35 -17.67 -5.81
N GLY A 435 -16.68 -17.69 -5.93
CA GLY A 435 -17.54 -18.86 -5.85
C GLY A 435 -17.98 -19.21 -4.43
N ASN A 436 -17.88 -18.27 -3.48
CA ASN A 436 -18.46 -18.42 -2.15
C ASN A 436 -19.98 -18.16 -2.20
N PRO A 437 -20.78 -18.86 -1.38
CA PRO A 437 -22.22 -18.68 -1.34
C PRO A 437 -22.62 -17.31 -0.77
N VAL A 438 -23.59 -16.65 -1.39
CA VAL A 438 -24.15 -15.35 -0.99
C VAL A 438 -25.56 -15.55 -0.42
N ILE A 439 -25.96 -14.74 0.58
CA ILE A 439 -27.30 -14.79 1.20
C ILE A 439 -28.40 -14.69 0.12
N VAL A 440 -29.36 -15.62 0.14
CA VAL A 440 -30.58 -15.56 -0.67
C VAL A 440 -31.78 -15.45 0.27
N ASN A 441 -32.53 -14.35 0.16
CA ASN A 441 -33.73 -14.13 0.95
C ASN A 441 -34.96 -14.61 0.18
N LEU A 442 -35.72 -15.53 0.78
CA LEU A 442 -36.93 -16.11 0.20
C LEU A 442 -38.20 -15.65 0.92
N SER A 443 -39.18 -15.15 0.15
CA SER A 443 -40.52 -14.84 0.67
C SER A 443 -41.60 -15.51 -0.19
N GLY A 444 -42.24 -16.54 0.37
CA GLY A 444 -43.20 -17.39 -0.33
C GLY A 444 -44.65 -17.13 0.05
N GLY A 445 -45.57 -17.38 -0.88
CA GLY A 445 -47.00 -17.38 -0.62
C GLY A 445 -47.43 -18.43 0.42
N PRO A 446 -48.61 -18.27 1.05
CA PRO A 446 -49.06 -19.13 2.14
C PRO A 446 -49.23 -20.62 1.79
N ALA A 447 -49.26 -21.00 0.51
CA ALA A 447 -49.30 -22.41 0.10
C ALA A 447 -47.91 -23.07 0.02
N LEU A 448 -46.83 -22.30 0.14
CA LEU A 448 -45.46 -22.81 0.15
C LEU A 448 -44.95 -23.06 1.58
N THR A 449 -44.11 -24.06 1.72
CA THR A 449 -43.24 -24.31 2.88
C THR A 449 -41.85 -23.91 2.47
N LEU A 450 -41.26 -22.95 3.19
CA LEU A 450 -39.86 -22.59 3.04
C LEU A 450 -39.03 -23.43 4.01
N SER A 451 -37.86 -23.88 3.58
CA SER A 451 -36.90 -24.50 4.47
C SER A 451 -35.47 -24.15 4.10
N ASP A 452 -34.75 -23.67 5.11
CA ASP A 452 -33.30 -23.65 5.20
C ASP A 452 -32.85 -24.97 5.87
N ALA A 453 -32.33 -25.92 5.10
CA ALA A 453 -32.03 -27.27 5.59
C ALA A 453 -30.56 -27.47 5.99
N ASP A 454 -29.67 -26.58 5.57
CA ASP A 454 -28.23 -26.74 5.73
C ASP A 454 -27.55 -25.64 6.56
N ALA A 455 -28.29 -24.59 6.94
CA ALA A 455 -27.79 -23.44 7.70
C ALA A 455 -26.62 -22.72 7.01
N VAL A 456 -26.53 -22.86 5.69
CA VAL A 456 -25.64 -22.06 4.83
C VAL A 456 -26.48 -20.90 4.31
N PRO A 457 -26.02 -19.64 4.47
CA PRO A 457 -26.68 -18.52 3.82
C PRO A 457 -26.88 -18.78 2.32
N GLY A 458 -28.13 -18.77 1.86
CA GLY A 458 -28.46 -18.87 0.44
C GLY A 458 -28.57 -20.27 -0.17
N ASP A 459 -28.92 -21.31 0.60
CA ASP A 459 -29.38 -22.60 0.03
C ASP A 459 -30.82 -22.95 0.43
N ASP A 460 -31.75 -22.05 0.09
CA ASP A 460 -33.14 -22.13 0.51
C ASP A 460 -34.05 -22.82 -0.50
N SER A 461 -34.96 -23.65 0.01
CA SER A 461 -35.92 -24.36 -0.83
C SER A 461 -37.37 -23.98 -0.53
N ALA A 462 -38.20 -23.98 -1.57
CA ALA A 462 -39.63 -23.82 -1.48
C ALA A 462 -40.35 -25.05 -2.06
N GLU A 463 -41.29 -25.60 -1.30
CA GLU A 463 -42.12 -26.74 -1.69
C GLU A 463 -43.59 -26.49 -1.36
N VAL A 464 -44.51 -27.07 -2.12
CA VAL A 464 -45.95 -26.97 -1.88
C VAL A 464 -46.33 -27.68 -0.57
N LYS A 465 -47.15 -27.04 0.27
CA LYS A 465 -47.65 -27.65 1.54
C LYS A 465 -48.47 -28.93 1.35
N VAL A 466 -49.04 -29.14 0.16
CA VAL A 466 -49.92 -30.27 -0.16
C VAL A 466 -49.68 -30.75 -1.60
N ASP A 467 -49.06 -31.90 -1.76
CA ASP A 467 -48.77 -32.53 -3.06
C ASP A 467 -50.02 -32.66 -3.94
N GLY A 468 -49.84 -32.43 -5.24
CA GLY A 468 -50.88 -32.58 -6.27
C GLY A 468 -51.96 -31.50 -6.27
N THR A 469 -51.73 -30.35 -5.60
CA THR A 469 -52.56 -29.16 -5.77
C THR A 469 -52.08 -28.33 -6.95
N TYR A 470 -53.02 -27.91 -7.80
CA TYR A 470 -52.73 -27.08 -8.97
C TYR A 470 -53.44 -25.73 -8.87
N ALA A 471 -52.73 -24.64 -9.17
CA ALA A 471 -53.30 -23.29 -9.22
C ALA A 471 -53.07 -22.65 -10.60
N SER A 472 -53.04 -21.32 -10.68
CA SER A 472 -52.66 -20.60 -11.89
C SER A 472 -51.36 -19.88 -11.67
N ASP A 473 -50.63 -19.62 -12.74
CA ASP A 473 -49.30 -19.00 -12.77
C ASP A 473 -49.28 -17.57 -12.16
N PHE A 474 -50.44 -16.92 -12.03
CA PHE A 474 -50.63 -15.62 -11.36
C PHE A 474 -51.03 -15.73 -9.87
N ASP A 475 -51.15 -16.93 -9.32
CA ASP A 475 -51.63 -17.12 -7.94
C ASP A 475 -50.51 -16.80 -6.94
N PRO A 476 -50.62 -15.73 -6.12
CA PRO A 476 -49.57 -15.34 -5.18
C PRO A 476 -49.33 -16.39 -4.10
N ASP A 477 -50.26 -17.32 -3.86
CA ASP A 477 -50.13 -18.35 -2.82
C ASP A 477 -49.03 -19.38 -3.13
N ILE A 478 -48.71 -19.57 -4.42
CA ILE A 478 -47.69 -20.51 -4.93
C ILE A 478 -46.55 -19.78 -5.66
N SER A 479 -46.37 -18.50 -5.34
CA SER A 479 -45.30 -17.66 -5.88
C SER A 479 -44.22 -17.43 -4.81
N LEU A 480 -42.96 -17.44 -5.24
CA LEU A 480 -41.78 -17.20 -4.43
C LEU A 480 -41.10 -15.91 -4.90
N LEU A 481 -40.95 -14.94 -4.00
CA LEU A 481 -40.05 -13.81 -4.20
C LEU A 481 -38.64 -14.23 -3.78
N VAL A 482 -37.67 -13.89 -4.62
CA VAL A 482 -36.24 -14.07 -4.38
C VAL A 482 -35.60 -12.69 -4.35
N THR A 483 -34.85 -12.40 -3.28
CA THR A 483 -34.04 -11.18 -3.14
C THR A 483 -32.62 -11.54 -2.71
N ILE A 484 -31.61 -10.94 -3.31
CA ILE A 484 -30.19 -11.20 -3.00
C ILE A 484 -29.50 -9.85 -2.84
N PRO A 485 -29.01 -9.50 -1.63
CA PRO A 485 -28.35 -8.20 -1.39
C PRO A 485 -27.11 -7.99 -2.28
N GLY A 486 -26.35 -9.06 -2.53
CA GLY A 486 -25.09 -9.00 -3.28
C GLY A 486 -23.88 -8.77 -2.38
N PRO A 487 -22.68 -8.56 -2.96
CA PRO A 487 -22.39 -8.67 -4.39
C PRO A 487 -22.54 -10.12 -4.90
N VAL A 488 -23.17 -10.31 -6.07
CA VAL A 488 -23.39 -11.63 -6.67
C VAL A 488 -22.88 -11.67 -8.11
N SER A 489 -22.15 -12.74 -8.46
CA SER A 489 -21.65 -12.98 -9.82
C SER A 489 -22.35 -14.13 -10.54
N SER A 490 -23.02 -15.04 -9.80
CA SER A 490 -23.86 -16.06 -10.43
C SER A 490 -25.04 -16.49 -9.56
N ILE A 491 -26.16 -16.85 -10.20
CA ILE A 491 -27.37 -17.38 -9.54
C ILE A 491 -27.72 -18.71 -10.17
N VAL A 492 -27.99 -19.72 -9.35
CA VAL A 492 -28.43 -21.06 -9.76
C VAL A 492 -29.84 -21.32 -9.26
N ILE A 493 -30.76 -21.64 -10.18
CA ILE A 493 -32.14 -22.03 -9.87
C ILE A 493 -32.32 -23.51 -10.23
N SER A 494 -32.61 -24.33 -9.23
CA SER A 494 -32.86 -25.76 -9.38
C SER A 494 -34.35 -26.08 -9.23
N HIS A 495 -34.94 -26.66 -10.27
CA HIS A 495 -36.31 -27.18 -10.26
C HIS A 495 -36.27 -28.70 -10.24
N THR A 496 -36.85 -29.29 -9.21
CA THR A 496 -36.99 -30.74 -9.07
C THR A 496 -38.45 -31.10 -8.81
N GLN A 497 -38.79 -32.37 -8.97
CA GLN A 497 -40.12 -32.85 -8.62
C GLN A 497 -40.06 -34.14 -7.82
N ASP A 498 -40.73 -34.15 -6.67
CA ASP A 498 -40.57 -35.17 -5.63
C ASP A 498 -41.63 -36.30 -5.68
N GLY A 499 -42.50 -36.27 -6.69
CA GLY A 499 -43.56 -37.26 -6.87
C GLY A 499 -43.95 -37.59 -8.32
N HIS A 500 -45.18 -38.05 -8.51
CA HIS A 500 -45.65 -38.60 -9.79
C HIS A 500 -46.48 -37.63 -10.62
N ASP A 501 -46.91 -36.53 -10.02
CA ASP A 501 -47.68 -35.47 -10.66
C ASP A 501 -46.70 -34.49 -11.33
N ASN A 502 -47.08 -33.94 -12.48
CA ASN A 502 -46.22 -33.01 -13.21
C ASN A 502 -46.13 -31.68 -12.44
N SER A 503 -44.97 -31.02 -12.52
CA SER A 503 -44.73 -29.67 -12.00
C SER A 503 -44.27 -28.73 -13.12
N GLY A 504 -44.71 -27.47 -13.03
CA GLY A 504 -44.17 -26.34 -13.78
C GLY A 504 -43.54 -25.34 -12.81
N ILE A 505 -42.66 -24.48 -13.31
CA ILE A 505 -42.41 -23.16 -12.70
C ILE A 505 -42.27 -22.14 -13.82
N ASP A 506 -42.57 -20.88 -13.53
CA ASP A 506 -42.33 -19.74 -14.43
C ASP A 506 -41.46 -18.70 -13.71
N VAL A 507 -40.27 -18.43 -14.23
CA VAL A 507 -39.31 -17.47 -13.65
C VAL A 507 -39.51 -16.12 -14.34
N SER A 508 -39.82 -15.08 -13.57
CA SER A 508 -39.98 -13.73 -14.10
C SER A 508 -38.66 -13.13 -14.57
N ASP A 509 -38.72 -11.94 -15.19
CA ASP A 509 -37.54 -11.10 -15.40
C ASP A 509 -36.77 -10.86 -14.10
N VAL A 510 -35.45 -10.69 -14.22
CA VAL A 510 -34.52 -10.54 -13.10
C VAL A 510 -33.97 -9.13 -13.05
N TYR A 511 -34.25 -8.41 -11.97
CA TYR A 511 -33.84 -7.02 -11.75
C TYR A 511 -32.66 -6.98 -10.79
N PHE A 512 -31.72 -6.08 -10.99
CA PHE A 512 -30.51 -5.97 -10.18
C PHE A 512 -29.89 -4.58 -10.31
N ASP A 513 -29.07 -4.23 -9.34
CA ASP A 513 -28.30 -2.99 -9.34
C ASP A 513 -26.91 -3.27 -9.90
N ALA A 514 -26.62 -2.67 -11.05
CA ALA A 514 -25.29 -2.65 -11.60
C ALA A 514 -24.58 -1.40 -11.07
N THR A 515 -23.52 -1.59 -10.30
CA THR A 515 -22.55 -0.51 -10.02
C THR A 515 -22.00 0.00 -11.35
N ASP A 516 -21.70 1.30 -11.47
CA ASP A 516 -20.96 1.84 -12.62
C ASP A 516 -19.46 1.76 -12.32
N PRO A 517 -18.75 0.66 -12.65
CA PRO A 517 -17.31 0.55 -12.43
C PRO A 517 -16.51 1.53 -13.32
N ASN A 518 -17.18 2.40 -14.09
CA ASN A 518 -16.58 3.40 -14.95
C ASN A 518 -16.90 4.84 -14.53
N ALA A 519 -17.49 5.07 -13.34
CA ALA A 519 -17.31 6.36 -12.69
C ALA A 519 -15.80 6.55 -12.55
N PRO A 520 -15.19 7.54 -13.25
CA PRO A 520 -13.75 7.66 -13.20
C PRO A 520 -13.39 8.09 -11.79
N ILE A 521 -12.78 7.18 -11.03
CA ILE A 521 -12.02 7.56 -9.86
C ILE A 521 -10.95 8.53 -10.36
N VAL A 522 -10.99 9.75 -9.85
CA VAL A 522 -10.01 10.78 -10.18
C VAL A 522 -8.99 10.72 -9.06
N PRO A 523 -7.78 10.19 -9.33
CA PRO A 523 -6.84 9.91 -8.28
C PRO A 523 -6.49 11.14 -7.44
N GLY A 524 -6.27 10.87 -6.17
CA GLY A 524 -6.19 11.77 -5.04
C GLY A 524 -4.80 12.27 -4.71
N ASN A 525 -4.66 12.71 -3.47
CA ASN A 525 -3.40 13.12 -2.84
C ASN A 525 -3.72 12.92 -1.36
N ASP A 526 -3.59 11.68 -0.93
CA ASP A 526 -4.32 11.19 0.22
C ASP A 526 -3.45 11.24 1.47
N THR A 527 -4.09 11.25 2.62
CA THR A 527 -3.44 11.17 3.93
C THR A 527 -4.05 10.01 4.67
N ILE A 528 -3.30 8.92 4.83
CA ILE A 528 -3.78 7.68 5.43
C ILE A 528 -2.94 7.38 6.67
N ASP A 529 -3.61 7.04 7.77
CA ASP A 529 -3.02 6.73 9.09
C ASP A 529 -3.67 5.43 9.59
N GLY A 530 -2.93 4.32 9.60
CA GLY A 530 -3.40 3.00 10.02
C GLY A 530 -3.80 2.99 11.50
N GLY A 531 -2.83 3.21 12.38
CA GLY A 531 -3.07 3.41 13.81
C GLY A 531 -2.42 2.34 14.68
N ASP A 532 -3.19 1.70 15.56
CA ASP A 532 -2.72 0.56 16.36
C ASP A 532 -3.18 -0.74 15.67
N GLY A 533 -2.28 -1.61 15.17
CA GLY A 533 -2.68 -2.89 14.55
C GLY A 533 -1.76 -3.31 13.41
N ASP A 534 -2.00 -4.50 12.84
CA ASP A 534 -1.31 -4.92 11.61
C ASP A 534 -2.11 -4.42 10.39
N ASP A 535 -1.79 -3.24 9.86
CA ASP A 535 -2.63 -2.53 8.89
C ASP A 535 -2.26 -2.80 7.42
N VAL A 536 -3.24 -2.67 6.52
CA VAL A 536 -3.03 -2.68 5.06
C VAL A 536 -3.40 -1.33 4.49
N ILE A 537 -2.43 -0.63 3.91
CA ILE A 537 -2.62 0.73 3.36
C ILE A 537 -2.29 0.74 1.87
N ILE A 538 -3.20 1.29 1.06
CA ILE A 538 -3.03 1.41 -0.40
C ILE A 538 -3.33 2.85 -0.85
N GLY A 539 -2.30 3.62 -1.22
CA GLY A 539 -2.44 4.99 -1.72
C GLY A 539 -3.08 5.06 -3.11
N ASN A 540 -2.69 4.13 -3.99
CA ASN A 540 -3.10 4.03 -5.39
C ASN A 540 -2.49 5.10 -6.31
N GLY A 541 -3.04 6.31 -6.38
CA GLY A 541 -2.56 7.29 -7.35
C GLY A 541 -2.64 8.71 -6.83
N GLY A 542 -1.52 9.40 -6.79
CA GLY A 542 -1.46 10.66 -6.06
C GLY A 542 -0.06 10.88 -5.55
N ASP A 543 0.21 12.06 -4.99
CA ASP A 543 1.39 12.18 -4.12
C ASP A 543 0.84 12.04 -2.69
N ASP A 544 0.96 10.84 -2.13
CA ASP A 544 0.25 10.41 -0.93
C ASP A 544 1.13 10.50 0.33
N SER A 545 0.47 10.57 1.49
CA SER A 545 1.10 10.59 2.81
C SER A 545 0.56 9.43 3.63
N LEU A 546 1.33 8.36 3.70
CA LEU A 546 0.92 7.09 4.30
C LEU A 546 1.69 6.87 5.60
N THR A 547 0.96 6.63 6.68
CA THR A 547 1.52 6.26 7.98
C THR A 547 0.93 4.93 8.38
N GLY A 548 1.79 3.92 8.57
CA GLY A 548 1.40 2.58 9.02
C GLY A 548 0.85 2.66 10.43
N GLY A 549 1.74 2.77 11.40
CA GLY A 549 1.32 2.96 12.79
C GLY A 549 2.18 2.09 13.69
N ASP A 550 1.56 1.57 14.74
CA ASP A 550 2.16 0.57 15.61
C ASP A 550 1.71 -0.83 15.15
N GLY A 551 2.63 -1.73 14.76
CA GLY A 551 2.28 -3.08 14.32
C GLY A 551 2.98 -3.49 13.02
N SER A 552 2.71 -4.70 12.52
CA SER A 552 3.33 -5.18 11.28
C SER A 552 2.50 -4.79 10.06
N ASP A 553 2.87 -3.69 9.41
CA ASP A 553 2.07 -3.04 8.38
C ASP A 553 2.42 -3.48 6.96
N SER A 554 1.46 -3.33 6.05
CA SER A 554 1.62 -3.56 4.61
C SER A 554 1.19 -2.32 3.84
N VAL A 555 2.15 -1.55 3.33
CA VAL A 555 1.89 -0.27 2.65
C VAL A 555 2.29 -0.31 1.17
N ASP A 556 1.39 0.12 0.28
CA ASP A 556 1.63 0.30 -1.16
C ASP A 556 1.28 1.75 -1.55
N GLY A 557 2.28 2.57 -1.90
CA GLY A 557 2.14 3.97 -2.32
C GLY A 557 1.37 4.09 -3.64
N GLY A 558 1.87 3.42 -4.67
CA GLY A 558 1.24 3.36 -5.98
C GLY A 558 1.88 4.32 -7.00
N ASP A 559 1.08 5.09 -7.73
CA ASP A 559 1.55 6.05 -8.74
C ASP A 559 1.68 7.47 -8.13
N GLY A 560 2.89 7.99 -7.94
CA GLY A 560 3.19 9.41 -7.66
C GLY A 560 4.33 9.56 -6.66
N ASP A 561 4.64 10.79 -6.23
CA ASP A 561 5.77 11.02 -5.31
C ASP A 561 5.29 10.86 -3.85
N ASP A 562 5.43 9.67 -3.26
CA ASP A 562 4.80 9.32 -1.99
C ASP A 562 5.70 9.53 -0.77
N VAL A 563 5.07 9.71 0.40
CA VAL A 563 5.74 9.75 1.71
C VAL A 563 5.17 8.63 2.57
N ILE A 564 5.99 7.63 2.88
CA ILE A 564 5.62 6.44 3.63
C ILE A 564 6.43 6.39 4.93
N ASP A 565 5.74 6.31 6.06
CA ASP A 565 6.32 6.22 7.40
C ASP A 565 5.63 5.10 8.18
N THR A 566 6.28 3.94 8.30
CA THR A 566 5.78 2.81 9.10
C THR A 566 6.55 2.66 10.41
N SER A 567 7.40 3.63 10.76
CA SER A 567 8.37 3.49 11.86
C SER A 567 7.80 3.37 13.29
N GLY A 568 6.47 3.45 13.44
CA GLY A 568 5.76 3.32 14.72
C GLY A 568 6.27 4.18 15.87
N ASN A 569 5.68 4.00 17.05
CA ASN A 569 6.23 4.54 18.29
C ASN A 569 6.06 3.63 19.51
N GLU A 570 5.16 2.65 19.48
CA GLU A 570 4.95 1.68 20.54
C GLU A 570 4.77 0.24 19.98
N PRO A 571 5.58 -0.76 20.40
CA PRO A 571 6.64 -0.65 21.38
C PRO A 571 7.73 0.33 20.95
N THR A 572 8.51 0.83 21.91
CA THR A 572 9.59 1.75 21.54
C THR A 572 10.59 0.97 20.68
N PRO A 573 11.01 1.49 19.51
CA PRO A 573 11.87 0.72 18.63
C PRO A 573 13.15 0.24 19.30
N LEU A 574 13.44 -1.06 19.21
CA LEU A 574 14.59 -1.70 19.84
C LEU A 574 15.22 -2.74 18.91
N PRO A 575 16.56 -2.81 18.85
CA PRO A 575 17.19 -3.85 18.08
C PRO A 575 16.94 -5.22 18.69
N ASP A 576 16.70 -6.19 17.83
CA ASP A 576 16.60 -7.63 18.05
C ASP A 576 17.83 -8.12 18.86
N ARG A 577 18.98 -7.48 18.62
CA ARG A 577 20.25 -7.69 19.33
C ARG A 577 20.64 -6.50 20.21
N GLY A 578 20.10 -6.49 21.42
CA GLY A 578 20.37 -5.44 22.41
C GLY A 578 21.85 -5.11 22.70
N PHE A 579 22.13 -3.81 22.78
CA PHE A 579 23.47 -3.27 22.97
C PHE A 579 23.91 -3.08 24.46
N PRO A 580 25.05 -3.63 24.95
CA PRO A 580 25.45 -3.57 26.36
C PRO A 580 25.91 -2.19 26.87
N GLY A 581 26.09 -1.20 25.99
CA GLY A 581 26.42 0.20 26.34
C GLY A 581 27.91 0.47 26.60
N TYR A 582 28.46 1.55 26.03
CA TYR A 582 29.84 1.99 26.26
C TYR A 582 29.95 3.03 27.39
N THR A 583 30.06 2.56 28.63
CA THR A 583 30.35 3.45 29.77
C THR A 583 31.81 3.90 29.79
N GLY A 584 32.08 5.14 29.34
CA GLY A 584 33.42 5.75 29.39
C GLY A 584 34.01 6.20 28.04
N THR A 585 33.27 6.04 26.94
CA THR A 585 33.55 6.64 25.62
C THR A 585 33.06 8.10 25.56
N THR A 586 33.44 8.82 24.50
CA THR A 586 32.94 10.20 24.26
C THR A 586 32.47 10.29 22.81
N PRO A 587 31.14 10.28 22.53
CA PRO A 587 30.04 10.32 23.50
C PRO A 587 29.88 9.02 24.30
N ASN A 588 29.24 9.11 25.46
CA ASN A 588 28.95 7.94 26.30
C ASN A 588 27.64 7.32 25.83
N ILE A 589 27.69 6.06 25.41
CA ILE A 589 26.55 5.33 24.85
C ILE A 589 25.91 4.47 25.97
N PRO A 590 24.62 4.66 26.28
CA PRO A 590 23.92 3.84 27.28
C PRO A 590 23.68 2.41 26.75
N PRO A 591 23.43 1.43 27.64
CA PRO A 591 22.93 0.12 27.20
C PRO A 591 21.53 0.26 26.60
N ILE A 592 21.30 -0.44 25.50
CA ILE A 592 20.01 -0.63 24.82
C ILE A 592 19.60 -2.09 25.08
N PRO A 593 18.38 -2.38 25.56
CA PRO A 593 17.90 -3.76 25.66
C PRO A 593 17.71 -4.38 24.28
N ALA A 594 17.59 -5.71 24.24
CA ALA A 594 17.16 -6.41 23.03
C ALA A 594 15.64 -6.38 22.97
N ASP A 595 15.06 -6.43 21.77
CA ASP A 595 13.64 -6.71 21.65
C ASP A 595 13.29 -8.08 22.27
N SER A 596 12.11 -8.11 22.88
CA SER A 596 11.46 -9.31 23.36
C SER A 596 10.62 -10.06 22.32
N ASP A 597 10.12 -9.38 21.28
CA ASP A 597 9.44 -9.97 20.12
C ASP A 597 10.07 -9.33 18.86
N PRO A 598 10.65 -10.10 17.94
CA PRO A 598 11.36 -9.54 16.80
C PRO A 598 10.53 -9.58 15.51
N TYR A 599 9.22 -9.49 15.67
CA TYR A 599 8.21 -9.69 14.61
C TYR A 599 6.93 -8.90 14.91
N ASP A 600 6.94 -7.96 15.85
CA ASP A 600 5.75 -7.18 16.20
C ASP A 600 5.68 -5.85 15.45
N ASP A 601 6.72 -5.47 14.70
CA ASP A 601 6.78 -4.28 13.84
C ASP A 601 7.38 -4.61 12.45
N MET A 602 7.21 -5.86 11.96
CA MET A 602 7.85 -6.30 10.70
C MET A 602 7.03 -5.87 9.47
N ASP A 603 7.48 -4.81 8.80
CA ASP A 603 6.73 -4.15 7.73
C ASP A 603 6.99 -4.71 6.33
N THR A 604 6.03 -4.48 5.43
CA THR A 604 6.20 -4.63 3.99
C THR A 604 5.79 -3.35 3.28
N VAL A 605 6.75 -2.67 2.64
CA VAL A 605 6.52 -1.38 1.99
C VAL A 605 6.88 -1.44 0.50
N ALA A 606 5.98 -0.92 -0.33
CA ALA A 606 6.22 -0.62 -1.74
C ALA A 606 5.95 0.86 -2.02
N GLY A 607 6.95 1.61 -2.49
CA GLY A 607 6.78 3.00 -2.94
C GLY A 607 5.95 3.07 -4.22
N GLY A 608 6.41 2.36 -5.25
CA GLY A 608 5.67 2.24 -6.51
C GLY A 608 6.33 3.06 -7.61
N ALA A 609 5.64 4.07 -8.12
CA ALA A 609 6.08 4.87 -9.26
C ALA A 609 6.09 6.36 -8.97
N GLY A 610 7.23 6.89 -8.59
CA GLY A 610 7.52 8.30 -8.39
C GLY A 610 8.77 8.41 -7.56
N ASN A 611 9.07 9.59 -7.03
CA ASN A 611 10.25 9.76 -6.17
C ASN A 611 9.78 9.67 -4.72
N ASP A 612 9.87 8.48 -4.16
CA ASP A 612 9.24 8.14 -2.90
C ASP A 612 10.20 8.40 -1.72
N THR A 613 9.63 8.73 -0.57
CA THR A 613 10.36 8.83 0.70
C THR A 613 9.82 7.79 1.65
N ILE A 614 10.63 6.77 1.95
CA ILE A 614 10.24 5.63 2.77
C ILE A 614 11.08 5.62 4.05
N THR A 615 10.42 5.43 5.19
CA THR A 615 11.07 5.24 6.49
C THR A 615 10.33 4.16 7.25
N THR A 616 11.07 3.13 7.67
CA THR A 616 10.53 2.03 8.47
C THR A 616 11.17 2.03 9.87
N GLY A 617 10.82 1.02 10.68
CA GLY A 617 10.94 1.03 12.14
C GLY A 617 12.06 0.18 12.69
N ASP A 618 11.70 -0.67 13.65
CA ASP A 618 12.49 -1.82 14.07
C ASP A 618 11.94 -3.11 13.46
N ASP A 619 12.60 -4.24 13.72
CA ASP A 619 12.36 -5.53 13.08
C ASP A 619 12.80 -5.59 11.60
N ALA A 620 12.70 -6.79 11.01
CA ALA A 620 13.32 -7.10 9.72
C ALA A 620 12.37 -6.78 8.54
N ASP A 621 12.45 -5.56 8.02
CA ASP A 621 11.52 -5.02 7.05
C ASP A 621 11.78 -5.49 5.61
N LEU A 622 10.72 -5.45 4.79
CA LEU A 622 10.80 -5.69 3.35
C LEU A 622 10.36 -4.45 2.56
N ILE A 623 11.32 -3.80 1.91
CA ILE A 623 11.10 -2.50 1.27
C ILE A 623 11.43 -2.56 -0.23
N SER A 624 10.55 -1.99 -1.06
CA SER A 624 10.80 -1.75 -2.48
C SER A 624 10.49 -0.30 -2.85
N GLY A 625 11.47 0.44 -3.37
CA GLY A 625 11.28 1.81 -3.88
C GLY A 625 10.42 1.81 -5.14
N GLY A 626 10.89 1.12 -6.19
CA GLY A 626 10.12 0.86 -7.39
C GLY A 626 10.70 1.59 -8.60
N SER A 627 10.08 2.68 -9.05
CA SER A 627 10.63 3.50 -10.13
C SER A 627 10.59 4.98 -9.81
N GLY A 628 11.75 5.63 -9.91
CA GLY A 628 11.96 7.04 -9.65
C GLY A 628 13.25 7.22 -8.84
N ASP A 629 13.59 8.45 -8.46
CA ASP A 629 14.77 8.68 -7.61
C ASP A 629 14.32 8.59 -6.13
N ASP A 630 14.35 7.39 -5.54
CA ASP A 630 13.76 7.11 -4.21
C ASP A 630 14.73 7.42 -3.04
N SER A 631 14.17 7.67 -1.87
CA SER A 631 14.91 7.90 -0.62
C SER A 631 14.40 6.96 0.48
N ILE A 632 15.20 5.95 0.81
CA ILE A 632 14.81 4.85 1.70
C ILE A 632 15.74 4.81 2.94
N ASP A 633 15.13 4.71 4.11
CA ASP A 633 15.78 4.45 5.41
C ASP A 633 15.14 3.19 6.02
N GLY A 634 15.88 2.08 6.06
CA GLY A 634 15.42 0.77 6.53
C GLY A 634 15.29 0.65 8.05
N GLY A 635 15.95 1.53 8.80
CA GLY A 635 15.74 1.61 10.25
C GLY A 635 16.67 0.69 11.05
N ILE A 636 16.09 -0.22 11.84
CA ILE A 636 16.80 -1.05 12.81
C ILE A 636 16.44 -2.52 12.56
N ASP A 637 17.46 -3.39 12.66
CA ASP A 637 17.48 -4.83 12.44
C ASP A 637 17.71 -5.23 10.98
N ASP A 638 17.63 -6.53 10.69
CA ASP A 638 18.16 -7.10 9.44
C ASP A 638 17.18 -6.86 8.27
N ASP A 639 17.30 -5.73 7.58
CA ASP A 639 16.34 -5.29 6.56
C ASP A 639 16.63 -5.85 5.16
N THR A 640 15.60 -5.88 4.31
CA THR A 640 15.76 -6.14 2.88
C THR A 640 15.19 -4.99 2.05
N VAL A 641 16.08 -4.29 1.34
CA VAL A 641 15.73 -3.08 0.57
C VAL A 641 16.10 -3.25 -0.91
N ASP A 642 15.15 -2.97 -1.80
CA ASP A 642 15.32 -2.90 -3.25
C ASP A 642 14.94 -1.50 -3.78
N GLY A 643 15.92 -0.69 -4.19
CA GLY A 643 15.71 0.66 -4.73
C GLY A 643 14.89 0.62 -6.02
N GLY A 644 15.31 -0.20 -6.97
CA GLY A 644 14.55 -0.50 -8.17
C GLY A 644 15.14 0.16 -9.41
N ALA A 645 14.55 1.23 -9.91
CA ALA A 645 14.96 1.87 -11.16
C ALA A 645 15.02 3.39 -11.02
N ASP A 646 15.97 4.00 -11.75
CA ASP A 646 16.43 5.38 -11.58
C ASP A 646 17.35 5.52 -10.34
N ASN A 647 17.71 6.72 -9.89
CA ASN A 647 18.87 6.89 -8.99
C ASN A 647 18.44 6.99 -7.54
N ASP A 648 18.69 5.94 -6.77
CA ASP A 648 18.16 5.80 -5.42
C ASP A 648 19.17 6.18 -4.33
N MET A 649 18.65 6.59 -3.17
CA MET A 649 19.41 6.76 -1.94
C MET A 649 18.88 5.78 -0.90
N ILE A 650 19.71 4.80 -0.52
CA ILE A 650 19.36 3.76 0.45
C ILE A 650 20.27 3.86 1.66
N ILE A 651 19.67 3.86 2.85
CA ILE A 651 20.34 3.68 4.14
C ILE A 651 19.76 2.37 4.73
N GLY A 652 20.62 1.37 4.96
CA GLY A 652 20.23 0.12 5.62
C GLY A 652 19.88 0.40 7.07
N GLY A 653 20.88 0.76 7.87
CA GLY A 653 20.62 1.27 9.22
C GLY A 653 21.51 0.60 10.26
N GLU A 654 20.92 0.02 11.29
CA GLU A 654 21.63 -0.86 12.21
C GLU A 654 21.11 -2.28 12.00
N GLY A 655 21.92 -3.22 11.54
CA GLY A 655 21.44 -4.56 11.22
C GLY A 655 22.36 -5.22 10.23
N SER A 656 22.14 -6.51 9.93
CA SER A 656 22.78 -7.17 8.80
C SER A 656 21.86 -7.11 7.58
N ASP A 657 22.00 -6.03 6.81
CA ASP A 657 21.03 -5.65 5.79
C ASP A 657 21.31 -6.30 4.43
N VAL A 658 20.26 -6.40 3.61
CA VAL A 658 20.37 -6.75 2.19
C VAL A 658 19.90 -5.57 1.36
N LEU A 659 20.85 -4.88 0.72
CA LEU A 659 20.58 -3.69 -0.08
C LEU A 659 20.82 -3.96 -1.57
N LEU A 660 19.82 -3.69 -2.39
CA LEU A 660 19.86 -3.78 -3.85
C LEU A 660 19.59 -2.38 -4.41
N GLY A 661 20.55 -1.78 -5.13
CA GLY A 661 20.37 -0.47 -5.77
C GLY A 661 19.44 -0.58 -6.98
N GLY A 662 19.84 -1.38 -7.97
CA GLY A 662 19.00 -1.70 -9.13
C GLY A 662 19.53 -1.09 -10.42
N ASP A 663 18.65 -0.46 -11.21
CA ASP A 663 19.03 0.24 -12.45
C ASP A 663 19.22 1.76 -12.16
N GLY A 664 20.42 2.28 -11.95
CA GLY A 664 20.58 3.68 -11.54
C GLY A 664 22.02 4.05 -11.26
N ASP A 665 22.34 5.34 -11.13
CA ASP A 665 23.57 5.76 -10.44
C ASP A 665 23.25 5.90 -8.93
N ASP A 666 23.29 4.79 -8.19
CA ASP A 666 22.71 4.70 -6.84
C ASP A 666 23.68 5.15 -5.72
N THR A 667 23.14 5.49 -4.55
CA THR A 667 23.92 5.77 -3.34
C THR A 667 23.46 4.87 -2.19
N LEU A 668 24.31 3.95 -1.76
CA LEU A 668 24.00 2.94 -0.75
C LEU A 668 24.91 3.09 0.47
N TYR A 669 24.29 3.10 1.65
CA TYR A 669 24.96 3.00 2.95
C TYR A 669 24.45 1.75 3.66
N GLY A 670 25.34 0.79 3.93
CA GLY A 670 25.02 -0.39 4.75
C GLY A 670 24.59 0.03 6.15
N GLY A 671 25.47 0.73 6.85
CA GLY A 671 25.14 1.28 8.17
C GLY A 671 24.37 2.64 8.20
N LEU A 672 24.26 3.17 9.43
CA LEU A 672 23.59 4.43 9.81
C LEU A 672 23.82 5.67 8.91
N ASP A 673 22.82 6.58 8.91
CA ASP A 673 22.82 7.90 8.23
C ASP A 673 24.18 8.64 8.33
N PRO A 674 24.73 9.14 7.20
CA PRO A 674 25.95 9.98 7.16
C PRO A 674 26.01 11.18 8.12
N ALA A 675 24.86 11.64 8.62
CA ALA A 675 24.74 12.70 9.61
C ALA A 675 25.03 12.21 11.06
N PHE A 676 24.87 10.91 11.33
CA PHE A 676 25.27 10.30 12.60
C PHE A 676 26.80 10.21 12.69
N PRO A 677 27.40 10.58 13.84
CA PRO A 677 28.84 10.55 13.98
C PRO A 677 29.37 9.11 14.02
N ASP A 678 30.31 8.82 13.10
CA ASP A 678 31.28 7.71 12.94
C ASP A 678 32.09 7.29 14.21
N GLY A 679 31.45 7.38 15.37
CA GLY A 679 31.98 6.96 16.67
C GLY A 679 31.34 5.68 17.17
N LEU A 680 30.41 5.11 16.40
CA LEU A 680 29.79 3.80 16.63
C LEU A 680 30.49 2.71 15.83
N ASN A 681 30.96 3.00 14.61
CA ASN A 681 31.75 2.04 13.83
C ASN A 681 33.04 1.70 14.60
N ILE A 682 33.20 0.49 15.11
CA ILE A 682 34.35 0.11 15.94
C ILE A 682 34.91 -1.25 15.57
N MET A 683 36.23 -1.31 15.43
CA MET A 683 36.91 -2.57 15.13
C MET A 683 36.64 -3.66 16.18
N ASP A 684 36.43 -4.86 15.66
CA ASP A 684 36.30 -6.13 16.36
C ASP A 684 37.38 -6.40 17.42
N ASP A 685 38.61 -5.98 17.16
CA ASP A 685 39.75 -6.23 18.02
C ASP A 685 40.22 -4.99 18.81
N GLY A 686 39.59 -3.83 18.56
CA GLY A 686 39.94 -2.53 19.13
C GLY A 686 41.35 -2.04 18.77
N ALA A 687 41.89 -2.43 17.60
CA ALA A 687 43.24 -2.08 17.16
C ALA A 687 43.45 -0.57 17.01
N ASP A 688 42.41 0.20 16.69
CA ASP A 688 42.42 1.67 16.63
C ASP A 688 42.48 2.36 18.01
N GLY A 689 42.33 1.58 19.09
CA GLY A 689 42.33 2.06 20.47
C GLY A 689 40.97 2.49 21.02
N ARG A 690 39.87 2.26 20.27
CA ARG A 690 38.48 2.28 20.76
C ARG A 690 38.16 0.96 21.51
N PRO A 691 36.99 0.85 22.17
CA PRO A 691 36.51 -0.44 22.68
C PRO A 691 36.43 -1.48 21.57
N VAL A 692 36.56 -2.76 21.95
CA VAL A 692 36.27 -3.92 21.09
C VAL A 692 34.77 -3.99 20.85
N ASP A 693 34.39 -4.36 19.64
CA ASP A 693 33.00 -4.67 19.32
C ASP A 693 32.45 -5.79 20.22
N PRO A 694 31.37 -5.54 20.98
CA PRO A 694 30.71 -6.55 21.80
C PRO A 694 29.90 -7.57 21.00
N ASP A 695 29.48 -7.23 19.78
CA ASP A 695 28.74 -8.06 18.85
C ASP A 695 29.21 -7.92 17.38
N PRO A 696 30.19 -8.72 16.93
CA PRO A 696 30.92 -8.55 15.65
C PRO A 696 30.13 -9.00 14.40
N THR A 697 28.81 -9.00 14.50
CA THR A 697 27.90 -9.62 13.52
C THR A 697 26.55 -8.91 13.50
N ASN A 698 26.52 -7.61 13.85
CA ASN A 698 25.30 -6.80 13.88
C ASN A 698 25.28 -5.74 12.77
N GLY A 699 26.31 -5.68 11.93
CA GLY A 699 26.42 -4.82 10.75
C GLY A 699 26.95 -5.54 9.51
N MET A 700 26.90 -6.89 9.44
CA MET A 700 27.41 -7.61 8.26
C MET A 700 26.43 -7.48 7.08
N ASP A 701 26.66 -6.53 6.19
CA ASP A 701 25.73 -6.19 5.13
C ASP A 701 26.00 -6.96 3.83
N THR A 702 24.96 -7.14 3.03
CA THR A 702 25.04 -7.60 1.64
C THR A 702 24.53 -6.51 0.71
N ILE A 703 25.44 -5.89 -0.05
CA ILE A 703 25.14 -4.74 -0.89
C ILE A 703 25.41 -5.06 -2.37
N GLU A 704 24.41 -4.90 -3.23
CA GLU A 704 24.54 -4.98 -4.70
C GLU A 704 24.12 -3.64 -5.33
N GLY A 705 25.07 -2.89 -5.90
CA GLY A 705 24.80 -1.60 -6.58
C GLY A 705 23.89 -1.78 -7.80
N GLY A 706 24.27 -2.67 -8.70
CA GLY A 706 23.42 -3.03 -9.85
C GLY A 706 23.96 -2.46 -11.15
N ALA A 707 23.21 -1.59 -11.82
CA ALA A 707 23.55 -1.06 -13.13
C ALA A 707 23.58 0.47 -13.15
N GLY A 708 24.77 1.03 -13.12
CA GLY A 708 25.09 2.44 -13.28
C GLY A 708 26.37 2.73 -12.54
N ASN A 709 26.65 3.99 -12.22
CA ASN A 709 27.90 4.34 -11.51
C ASN A 709 27.56 4.57 -10.04
N ASP A 710 27.69 3.53 -9.25
CA ASP A 710 27.17 3.50 -7.90
C ASP A 710 28.17 4.05 -6.87
N LEU A 711 27.64 4.58 -5.78
CA LEU A 711 28.40 5.03 -4.63
C LEU A 711 28.01 4.17 -3.41
N ILE A 712 28.92 3.29 -2.99
CA ILE A 712 28.66 2.30 -1.95
C ILE A 712 29.57 2.51 -0.73
N TYR A 713 28.97 2.50 0.45
CA TYR A 713 29.64 2.51 1.75
C TYR A 713 29.18 1.32 2.59
N GLY A 714 30.05 0.37 2.89
CA GLY A 714 29.73 -0.79 3.75
C GLY A 714 29.59 -0.37 5.23
N GLN A 715 30.66 0.22 5.76
CA GLN A 715 30.79 0.91 7.06
C GLN A 715 31.48 0.10 8.16
N ASP A 716 30.78 -0.75 8.90
CA ASP A 716 31.32 -1.52 10.05
C ASP A 716 30.97 -2.99 9.86
N ASP A 717 31.72 -3.89 10.51
CA ASP A 717 31.61 -5.36 10.37
C ASP A 717 31.99 -5.93 8.97
N ASP A 718 32.01 -7.27 8.87
CA ASP A 718 32.47 -7.99 7.67
C ASP A 718 31.41 -7.96 6.53
N ASP A 719 31.53 -7.00 5.60
CA ASP A 719 30.55 -6.79 4.53
C ASP A 719 30.78 -7.63 3.26
N VAL A 720 29.70 -7.85 2.49
CA VAL A 720 29.74 -8.43 1.14
C VAL A 720 29.19 -7.43 0.12
N ILE A 721 30.06 -6.88 -0.73
CA ILE A 721 29.72 -5.78 -1.64
C ILE A 721 29.99 -6.14 -3.11
N SER A 722 29.03 -5.83 -3.98
CA SER A 722 29.15 -5.90 -5.44
C SER A 722 28.75 -4.56 -6.08
N GLY A 723 29.64 -3.93 -6.86
CA GLY A 723 29.32 -2.72 -7.63
C GLY A 723 28.34 -3.04 -8.77
N GLY A 724 28.77 -3.85 -9.74
CA GLY A 724 27.90 -4.34 -10.81
C GLY A 724 28.33 -3.85 -12.20
N GLU A 725 27.42 -3.22 -12.95
CA GLU A 725 27.69 -2.65 -14.26
C GLU A 725 27.86 -1.12 -14.21
N GLY A 726 29.08 -0.60 -14.34
CA GLY A 726 29.36 0.82 -14.51
C GLY A 726 30.65 1.22 -13.80
N ASP A 727 30.98 2.51 -13.75
CA ASP A 727 32.21 2.98 -13.09
C ASP A 727 31.93 3.26 -11.60
N ASP A 728 32.02 2.23 -10.75
CA ASP A 728 31.55 2.29 -9.35
C ASP A 728 32.58 2.90 -8.38
N THR A 729 32.11 3.45 -7.27
CA THR A 729 32.95 3.91 -6.15
C THR A 729 32.55 3.23 -4.86
N ILE A 730 33.43 2.37 -4.34
CA ILE A 730 33.17 1.51 -3.18
C ILE A 730 34.16 1.83 -2.05
N ASP A 731 33.64 2.07 -0.85
CA ASP A 731 34.39 2.13 0.41
C ASP A 731 33.81 1.10 1.37
N ALA A 732 34.52 -0.02 1.57
CA ALA A 732 34.01 -1.16 2.31
C ALA A 732 33.94 -0.89 3.81
N GLY A 733 34.95 -0.23 4.39
CA GLY A 733 34.84 0.35 5.72
C GLY A 733 35.76 -0.30 6.74
N ILE A 734 35.19 -0.91 7.77
CA ILE A 734 35.90 -1.48 8.92
C ILE A 734 35.59 -2.97 9.02
N ASP A 735 36.63 -3.75 9.31
CA ASP A 735 36.69 -5.20 9.44
C ASP A 735 36.84 -5.95 8.10
N ASP A 736 36.69 -7.28 8.07
CA ASP A 736 37.21 -8.11 6.97
C ASP A 736 36.19 -8.23 5.80
N ASP A 737 36.24 -7.30 4.85
CA ASP A 737 35.24 -7.22 3.75
C ASP A 737 35.50 -8.13 2.53
N GLU A 738 34.43 -8.48 1.79
CA GLU A 738 34.47 -9.10 0.46
C GLU A 738 33.86 -8.16 -0.61
N VAL A 739 34.70 -7.57 -1.47
CA VAL A 739 34.27 -6.59 -2.48
C VAL A 739 34.54 -7.06 -3.91
N THR A 740 33.55 -6.90 -4.79
CA THR A 740 33.69 -7.06 -6.25
C THR A 740 33.23 -5.79 -6.97
N GLY A 741 34.11 -5.14 -7.75
CA GLY A 741 33.76 -3.97 -8.58
C GLY A 741 32.77 -4.36 -9.69
N GLY A 742 33.17 -5.29 -10.56
CA GLY A 742 32.27 -5.83 -11.58
C GLY A 742 32.75 -5.50 -12.98
N THR A 743 31.96 -4.79 -13.78
CA THR A 743 32.36 -4.30 -15.10
C THR A 743 32.38 -2.79 -15.14
N GLY A 744 33.50 -2.20 -15.54
CA GLY A 744 33.64 -0.75 -15.62
C GLY A 744 34.99 -0.33 -15.06
N ASN A 745 35.19 0.95 -14.78
CA ASN A 745 36.44 1.42 -14.20
C ASN A 745 36.21 1.78 -12.74
N ASP A 746 36.33 0.78 -11.87
CA ASP A 746 35.87 0.90 -10.50
C ASP A 746 36.95 1.54 -9.59
N VAL A 747 36.50 2.21 -8.54
CA VAL A 747 37.35 2.75 -7.46
C VAL A 747 37.01 2.03 -6.17
N ILE A 748 37.93 1.18 -5.68
CA ILE A 748 37.70 0.33 -4.52
C ILE A 748 38.66 0.73 -3.39
N THR A 749 38.08 0.99 -2.21
CA THR A 749 38.81 1.16 -0.94
C THR A 749 38.32 0.08 0.01
N GLY A 750 39.22 -0.85 0.39
CA GLY A 750 38.87 -1.90 1.36
C GLY A 750 38.86 -1.42 2.82
N GLY A 751 39.49 -0.29 3.11
CA GLY A 751 39.42 0.30 4.45
C GLY A 751 40.32 -0.40 5.48
N HIS A 752 39.76 -0.74 6.62
CA HIS A 752 40.45 -1.34 7.75
C HIS A 752 40.10 -2.81 7.84
N GLY A 753 41.07 -3.72 7.83
CA GLY A 753 40.75 -5.15 7.91
C GLY A 753 41.67 -5.96 7.03
N ALA A 754 41.38 -7.25 6.88
CA ALA A 754 42.02 -8.16 5.96
C ALA A 754 41.09 -8.49 4.77
N ASP A 755 40.88 -7.48 3.94
CA ASP A 755 39.84 -7.45 2.91
C ASP A 755 40.15 -8.34 1.69
N THR A 756 39.12 -8.86 1.03
CA THR A 756 39.20 -9.55 -0.26
C THR A 756 38.58 -8.66 -1.34
N LEU A 757 39.43 -8.07 -2.19
CA LEU A 757 39.01 -7.07 -3.18
C LEU A 757 39.23 -7.58 -4.61
N SER A 758 38.19 -7.56 -5.44
CA SER A 758 38.24 -7.89 -6.87
C SER A 758 37.77 -6.71 -7.72
N GLY A 759 38.57 -6.31 -8.71
CA GLY A 759 38.21 -5.23 -9.65
C GLY A 759 37.23 -5.74 -10.69
N GLY A 760 37.65 -6.74 -11.46
CA GLY A 760 36.77 -7.49 -12.35
C GLY A 760 37.15 -7.30 -13.81
N ALA A 761 36.36 -6.54 -14.55
CA ALA A 761 36.63 -6.24 -15.96
C ALA A 761 36.89 -4.75 -16.14
N ASP A 762 37.79 -4.45 -17.09
CA ASP A 762 38.18 -3.09 -17.48
C ASP A 762 39.32 -2.48 -16.62
N ARG A 763 39.22 -1.26 -16.09
CA ARG A 763 40.40 -0.59 -15.49
C ARG A 763 40.12 -0.13 -14.07
N ASP A 764 40.57 -0.91 -13.12
CA ASP A 764 40.19 -0.69 -11.73
C ASP A 764 41.27 0.04 -10.94
N LEU A 765 40.86 0.77 -9.91
CA LEU A 765 41.71 1.51 -9.00
C LEU A 765 41.47 1.06 -7.56
N PHE A 766 42.47 0.41 -6.98
CA PHE A 766 42.50 0.07 -5.56
C PHE A 766 43.25 1.13 -4.77
N ILE A 767 42.65 1.65 -3.72
CA ILE A 767 43.22 2.66 -2.83
C ILE A 767 43.31 2.10 -1.41
N GLY A 768 44.37 2.46 -0.69
CA GLY A 768 44.33 2.36 0.78
C GLY A 768 44.66 1.01 1.40
N ALA A 769 45.07 0.01 0.62
CA ALA A 769 45.32 -1.36 1.09
C ALA A 769 46.06 -1.52 2.46
N SER A 770 45.61 -2.50 3.24
CA SER A 770 45.79 -2.75 4.66
C SER A 770 46.59 -4.05 4.93
N ASP A 771 46.74 -4.44 6.22
CA ASP A 771 47.40 -5.69 6.61
C ASP A 771 46.46 -6.88 6.48
N GLY A 772 46.70 -7.71 5.47
CA GLY A 772 45.96 -8.95 5.28
C GLY A 772 45.33 -9.05 3.90
N ASP A 773 45.18 -7.92 3.21
CA ASP A 773 44.37 -7.82 2.00
C ASP A 773 44.79 -8.79 0.90
N VAL A 774 43.79 -9.25 0.16
CA VAL A 774 43.91 -10.03 -1.05
C VAL A 774 43.25 -9.25 -2.18
N ILE A 775 44.08 -8.67 -3.06
CA ILE A 775 43.60 -7.87 -4.19
C ILE A 775 43.74 -8.66 -5.50
N ASP A 776 42.68 -8.70 -6.30
CA ASP A 776 42.69 -9.25 -7.66
C ASP A 776 42.19 -8.22 -8.67
N GLY A 777 43.02 -7.82 -9.63
CA GLY A 777 42.60 -6.87 -10.67
C GLY A 777 41.55 -7.46 -11.61
N GLY A 778 41.67 -8.75 -11.93
CA GLY A 778 40.88 -9.38 -12.98
C GLY A 778 41.66 -9.54 -14.28
N SER A 779 41.03 -9.97 -15.37
CA SER A 779 41.76 -10.20 -16.65
C SER A 779 40.89 -10.05 -17.90
N THR A 780 39.70 -9.47 -17.73
CA THR A 780 38.71 -9.27 -18.78
C THR A 780 38.58 -7.78 -19.12
N GLY A 781 38.06 -7.45 -20.30
CA GLY A 781 37.91 -6.03 -20.71
C GLY A 781 39.22 -5.34 -21.11
N ASP A 782 39.30 -4.03 -20.86
CA ASP A 782 40.47 -3.15 -20.98
C ASP A 782 41.43 -3.24 -19.78
N ASP A 783 41.61 -4.46 -19.28
CA ASP A 783 42.58 -5.00 -18.30
C ASP A 783 43.83 -4.12 -18.10
N TYR A 784 43.72 -3.15 -17.19
CA TYR A 784 44.82 -2.27 -16.77
C TYR A 784 44.59 -1.73 -15.36
N ASP A 785 44.87 -2.59 -14.38
CA ASP A 785 44.50 -2.30 -13.01
C ASP A 785 45.60 -1.57 -12.25
N THR A 786 45.17 -0.72 -11.34
CA THR A 786 46.02 0.17 -10.58
C THR A 786 45.88 -0.06 -9.09
N LEU A 787 46.98 -0.44 -8.44
CA LEU A 787 47.08 -0.43 -6.98
C LEU A 787 47.83 0.84 -6.53
N ASP A 788 47.11 1.76 -5.88
CA ASP A 788 47.63 3.01 -5.35
C ASP A 788 47.94 2.94 -3.85
N LEU A 789 49.23 2.78 -3.54
CA LEU A 789 49.76 2.79 -2.17
C LEU A 789 50.35 4.16 -1.78
N THR A 790 49.90 5.23 -2.43
CA THR A 790 50.43 6.58 -2.20
C THR A 790 50.20 7.02 -0.75
N GLY A 791 51.29 7.35 -0.06
CA GLY A 791 51.25 7.76 1.35
C GLY A 791 51.58 6.64 2.33
N GLN A 792 51.65 5.38 1.86
CA GLN A 792 52.07 4.24 2.66
C GLN A 792 53.58 3.95 2.49
N ASN A 793 54.24 3.46 3.56
CA ASN A 793 55.60 2.97 3.48
C ASN A 793 55.56 1.46 3.23
N PHE A 794 56.11 0.98 2.11
CA PHE A 794 55.98 -0.43 1.71
C PHE A 794 57.23 -0.99 1.04
N GLU A 795 57.38 -2.32 1.05
CA GLU A 795 58.34 -3.04 0.22
C GLU A 795 57.68 -4.19 -0.55
N ILE A 796 57.93 -4.30 -1.86
CA ILE A 796 57.45 -5.44 -2.66
C ILE A 796 58.40 -6.63 -2.41
N THR A 797 57.90 -7.69 -1.77
CA THR A 797 58.69 -8.86 -1.39
C THR A 797 58.70 -9.96 -2.45
N SER A 798 57.62 -10.06 -3.22
CA SER A 798 57.48 -10.99 -4.33
C SER A 798 56.75 -10.32 -5.49
N ARG A 799 57.19 -10.59 -6.72
CA ARG A 799 56.56 -10.10 -7.95
C ARG A 799 56.84 -11.09 -9.08
N THR A 800 55.79 -11.65 -9.64
CA THR A 800 55.80 -12.61 -10.74
C THR A 800 55.02 -11.99 -11.89
N LEU A 801 55.49 -12.19 -13.12
CA LEU A 801 54.70 -11.84 -14.30
C LEU A 801 53.74 -12.99 -14.57
N ASP A 802 52.47 -12.68 -14.78
CA ASP A 802 51.44 -13.70 -14.95
C ASP A 802 51.41 -14.26 -16.38
N ALA A 803 50.45 -15.14 -16.66
CA ALA A 803 50.52 -16.04 -17.81
C ALA A 803 50.21 -15.35 -19.15
N ASP A 804 49.37 -14.33 -19.13
CA ASP A 804 49.04 -13.39 -20.21
C ASP A 804 50.23 -12.50 -20.60
N GLY A 805 51.07 -12.14 -19.63
CA GLY A 805 52.26 -11.31 -19.78
C GLY A 805 52.02 -9.79 -19.74
N ASN A 806 50.84 -9.31 -19.33
CA ASN A 806 50.56 -7.89 -19.07
C ASN A 806 50.54 -7.54 -17.58
N SER A 807 50.07 -8.45 -16.74
CA SER A 807 49.83 -8.21 -15.32
C SER A 807 50.93 -8.78 -14.43
N TYR A 808 50.87 -8.47 -13.12
CA TYR A 808 51.78 -9.03 -12.12
C TYR A 808 51.05 -9.44 -10.85
N SER A 809 51.46 -10.60 -10.32
CA SER A 809 51.05 -11.09 -9.01
C SER A 809 52.21 -11.05 -8.01
N GLY A 810 51.94 -10.81 -6.74
CA GLY A 810 52.98 -10.63 -5.75
C GLY A 810 52.54 -10.53 -4.30
N THR A 811 53.47 -10.05 -3.49
CA THR A 811 53.26 -9.83 -2.05
C THR A 811 53.97 -8.54 -1.66
N ILE A 812 53.31 -7.71 -0.87
CA ILE A 812 53.82 -6.43 -0.37
C ILE A 812 53.86 -6.51 1.15
N ASN A 813 54.94 -6.04 1.75
CA ASN A 813 54.98 -5.75 3.19
C ASN A 813 54.70 -4.27 3.41
N LEU A 814 53.82 -3.96 4.36
CA LEU A 814 53.59 -2.63 4.88
C LEU A 814 54.58 -2.36 6.03
N LEU A 815 55.12 -1.14 6.09
CA LEU A 815 56.21 -0.75 6.98
C LEU A 815 55.83 0.45 7.85
N ASP A 816 56.30 0.48 9.11
CA ASP A 816 56.22 1.68 9.94
C ASP A 816 57.25 2.75 9.54
N GLY A 817 57.21 3.91 10.21
CA GLY A 817 58.20 4.98 10.04
C GLY A 817 59.64 4.64 10.50
N ALA A 818 59.87 3.41 11.00
CA ALA A 818 61.17 2.87 11.36
C ALA A 818 61.59 1.66 10.48
N ASP A 819 60.90 1.44 9.36
CA ASP A 819 61.08 0.35 8.38
C ASP A 819 60.87 -1.06 8.98
N SER A 820 60.06 -1.20 10.04
CA SER A 820 59.62 -2.49 10.56
C SER A 820 58.35 -2.94 9.85
N VAL A 821 58.26 -4.22 9.49
CA VAL A 821 57.03 -4.79 8.92
C VAL A 821 55.92 -4.70 9.96
N ILE A 822 54.85 -3.99 9.61
CA ILE A 822 53.63 -3.87 10.39
C ILE A 822 52.50 -4.72 9.82
N GLY A 823 52.60 -5.10 8.54
CA GLY A 823 51.64 -5.96 7.88
C GLY A 823 52.12 -6.50 6.53
N SER A 824 51.33 -7.35 5.89
CA SER A 824 51.56 -7.85 4.54
C SER A 824 50.27 -8.16 3.80
N MET A 825 50.23 -7.82 2.52
CA MET A 825 49.11 -8.08 1.61
C MET A 825 49.57 -8.88 0.37
N THR A 826 48.61 -9.49 -0.32
CA THR A 826 48.82 -10.14 -1.61
C THR A 826 48.04 -9.44 -2.71
N TYR A 827 48.59 -9.46 -3.92
CA TYR A 827 47.91 -8.93 -5.10
C TYR A 827 48.10 -9.88 -6.28
N SER A 828 47.09 -10.00 -7.14
CA SER A 828 47.13 -10.69 -8.43
C SER A 828 46.60 -9.80 -9.54
N GLU A 829 47.07 -10.10 -10.75
CA GLU A 829 46.62 -9.45 -11.97
C GLU A 829 46.68 -7.90 -11.95
N ILE A 830 47.74 -7.30 -11.37
CA ILE A 830 47.90 -5.82 -11.35
C ILE A 830 48.99 -5.33 -12.33
N GLU A 831 48.61 -4.51 -13.31
CA GLU A 831 49.53 -3.89 -14.29
C GLU A 831 50.38 -2.78 -13.67
N ARG A 832 49.75 -1.93 -12.85
CA ARG A 832 50.34 -0.68 -12.39
C ARG A 832 50.22 -0.48 -10.88
N ILE A 833 51.33 -0.69 -10.19
CA ILE A 833 51.51 -0.12 -8.85
C ILE A 833 52.10 1.29 -9.06
N ILE A 834 51.41 2.35 -8.65
CA ILE A 834 51.89 3.74 -8.82
C ILE A 834 52.91 4.09 -7.73
N PRO A 835 54.13 4.49 -8.15
CA PRO A 835 54.76 5.62 -7.47
C PRO A 835 55.34 6.60 -8.51
N CYS A 836 55.29 7.95 -8.34
CA CYS A 836 56.16 8.97 -8.98
C CYS A 836 55.71 10.43 -8.70
N PHE A 837 56.56 11.45 -9.00
CA PHE A 837 57.07 12.44 -8.02
C PHE A 837 57.76 11.64 -6.91
N THR A 838 58.43 12.21 -5.91
CA THR A 838 58.25 11.44 -4.67
C THR A 838 56.81 11.76 -4.28
N PRO A 839 55.90 10.78 -4.28
CA PRO A 839 54.53 11.04 -3.91
C PRO A 839 54.49 11.92 -2.65
N GLY A 840 53.60 12.90 -2.65
CA GLY A 840 53.49 13.92 -1.61
C GLY A 840 54.18 15.25 -1.91
N THR A 841 54.72 15.48 -3.12
CA THR A 841 55.16 16.84 -3.53
C THR A 841 53.93 17.71 -3.81
N LEU A 842 53.78 18.84 -3.13
CA LEU A 842 52.60 19.69 -3.28
C LEU A 842 52.78 20.73 -4.38
N ILE A 843 51.87 20.78 -5.35
CA ILE A 843 51.83 21.77 -6.44
C ILE A 843 50.69 22.76 -6.21
N ALA A 844 51.01 24.05 -6.29
CA ALA A 844 49.99 25.09 -6.14
C ALA A 844 49.08 25.19 -7.38
N THR A 845 47.78 24.97 -7.17
CA THR A 845 46.70 25.18 -8.13
C THR A 845 45.84 26.38 -7.69
N PRO A 846 44.92 26.89 -8.54
CA PRO A 846 44.00 27.97 -8.16
C PRO A 846 43.13 27.64 -6.95
N ASP A 847 42.88 26.36 -6.72
CA ASP A 847 41.92 25.85 -5.73
C ASP A 847 42.62 25.34 -4.45
N GLY A 848 43.95 25.27 -4.45
CA GLY A 848 44.74 24.86 -3.29
C GLY A 848 46.08 24.23 -3.68
N GLU A 849 46.87 23.80 -2.71
CA GLU A 849 48.00 22.91 -3.00
C GLU A 849 47.46 21.50 -3.19
N ARG A 850 47.67 20.89 -4.36
CA ARG A 850 47.32 19.49 -4.65
C ARG A 850 48.59 18.64 -4.70
N LYS A 851 48.52 17.36 -4.34
CA LYS A 851 49.64 16.46 -4.65
C LYS A 851 49.67 16.28 -6.16
N VAL A 852 50.70 15.61 -6.62
CA VAL A 852 51.16 15.82 -7.99
C VAL A 852 51.14 14.56 -8.82
N GLU A 853 51.10 13.43 -8.14
CA GLU A 853 50.39 12.23 -8.54
C GLU A 853 48.92 12.51 -8.90
N ASP A 854 48.22 13.42 -8.20
CA ASP A 854 46.80 13.74 -8.43
C ASP A 854 46.54 14.65 -9.66
N LEU A 855 47.60 15.16 -10.31
CA LEU A 855 47.44 16.10 -11.41
C LEU A 855 47.25 15.38 -12.74
N GLN A 856 46.29 15.85 -13.54
CA GLN A 856 46.01 15.33 -14.88
C GLN A 856 46.19 16.39 -15.98
N ALA A 857 46.24 15.94 -17.24
CA ALA A 857 46.16 16.87 -18.37
C ALA A 857 44.80 17.60 -18.34
N GLY A 858 44.80 18.92 -18.53
CA GLY A 858 43.63 19.77 -18.32
C GLY A 858 43.63 20.49 -16.96
N ASP A 859 44.36 19.98 -15.96
CA ASP A 859 44.44 20.65 -14.67
C ASP A 859 45.18 21.99 -14.76
N ARG A 860 44.71 22.95 -13.96
CA ARG A 860 45.25 24.30 -13.95
C ARG A 860 46.24 24.47 -12.80
N VAL A 861 47.46 24.89 -13.11
CA VAL A 861 48.55 25.10 -12.15
C VAL A 861 48.97 26.56 -12.12
N ILE A 862 49.29 27.06 -10.92
CA ILE A 862 49.83 28.41 -10.75
C ILE A 862 51.28 28.44 -11.24
N THR A 863 51.51 29.17 -12.33
CA THR A 863 52.85 29.42 -12.86
C THR A 863 53.33 30.83 -12.57
N ARG A 864 54.65 31.00 -12.48
CA ARG A 864 55.29 32.29 -12.21
C ARG A 864 55.31 33.20 -13.43
N ASP A 865 55.30 32.63 -14.63
CA ASP A 865 55.64 33.35 -15.85
C ASP A 865 54.39 33.82 -16.60
N ASN A 866 53.43 32.93 -16.83
CA ASN A 866 52.22 33.21 -17.61
C ASN A 866 50.91 33.09 -16.82
N GLY A 867 50.98 33.08 -15.49
CA GLY A 867 49.79 33.00 -14.62
C GLY A 867 49.28 31.56 -14.51
N ILE A 868 47.98 31.38 -14.33
CA ILE A 868 47.40 30.03 -14.26
C ILE A 868 47.46 29.40 -15.66
N GLN A 869 48.12 28.25 -15.78
CA GLN A 869 48.29 27.52 -17.04
C GLN A 869 47.76 26.10 -16.91
N GLU A 870 47.29 25.56 -18.03
CA GLU A 870 46.70 24.23 -18.13
C GLU A 870 47.78 23.19 -18.47
N ILE A 871 47.86 22.11 -17.70
CA ILE A 871 48.75 20.99 -17.98
C ILE A 871 48.32 20.36 -19.30
N ARG A 872 49.28 20.16 -20.21
CA ARG A 872 49.01 19.59 -21.53
C ARG A 872 49.41 18.13 -21.64
N TRP A 873 50.33 17.71 -20.80
CA TRP A 873 50.79 16.33 -20.73
C TRP A 873 51.47 16.10 -19.39
N ILE A 874 51.26 14.92 -18.83
CA ILE A 874 51.89 14.42 -17.62
C ILE A 874 52.36 12.99 -17.86
N GLY A 875 53.53 12.63 -17.33
CA GLY A 875 54.13 11.32 -17.54
C GLY A 875 55.11 10.95 -16.44
N ALA A 876 55.10 9.67 -16.07
CA ALA A 876 55.86 9.10 -14.97
C ALA A 876 56.97 8.16 -15.46
N ARG A 877 58.10 8.11 -14.75
CA ARG A 877 59.17 7.15 -15.00
C ARG A 877 59.77 6.60 -13.70
N SER A 878 59.65 5.28 -13.55
CA SER A 878 60.21 4.51 -12.44
C SER A 878 61.62 4.00 -12.73
N LEU A 879 62.48 3.99 -11.71
CA LEU A 879 63.83 3.43 -11.76
C LEU A 879 64.04 2.46 -10.59
N THR A 880 64.43 1.24 -10.94
CA THR A 880 64.69 0.14 -9.98
C THR A 880 66.09 0.21 -9.35
N GLU A 881 66.32 -0.56 -8.28
CA GLU A 881 67.62 -0.62 -7.59
C GLU A 881 68.76 -1.03 -8.54
N ALA A 882 68.49 -1.99 -9.43
CA ALA A 882 69.46 -2.46 -10.42
C ALA A 882 69.84 -1.35 -11.42
N GLU A 883 68.85 -0.57 -11.88
CA GLU A 883 69.06 0.56 -12.78
C GLU A 883 69.75 1.73 -12.08
N LEU A 884 69.40 2.00 -10.81
CA LEU A 884 70.03 3.05 -10.00
C LEU A 884 71.47 2.68 -9.60
N LYS A 885 71.79 1.39 -9.41
CA LYS A 885 73.17 0.89 -9.20
C LYS A 885 74.03 1.06 -10.45
N ASP A 886 73.47 0.77 -11.63
CA ASP A 886 74.18 0.92 -12.92
C ASP A 886 74.22 2.39 -13.40
N ALA A 887 73.29 3.22 -12.92
CA ALA A 887 73.16 4.64 -13.25
C ALA A 887 73.12 5.54 -12.00
N ALA A 888 74.14 5.43 -11.14
CA ALA A 888 74.28 6.20 -9.88
C ALA A 888 74.15 7.75 -10.01
N HIS A 889 74.14 8.29 -11.23
CA HIS A 889 73.89 9.70 -11.51
C HIS A 889 72.39 10.07 -11.57
N LEU A 890 71.49 9.10 -11.37
CA LEU A 890 70.04 9.24 -11.34
C LEU A 890 69.45 9.11 -9.91
N GLN A 891 70.29 8.90 -8.89
CA GLN A 891 69.91 8.90 -7.48
C GLN A 891 69.33 10.27 -7.06
N PRO A 892 68.18 10.34 -6.38
CA PRO A 892 67.49 11.59 -6.08
C PRO A 892 68.30 12.56 -5.23
N VAL A 893 67.91 13.83 -5.26
CA VAL A 893 68.49 14.90 -4.46
C VAL A 893 67.42 15.40 -3.48
N LEU A 894 67.71 15.27 -2.19
CA LEU A 894 66.92 15.89 -1.12
C LEU A 894 67.38 17.33 -0.93
N ILE A 895 66.43 18.25 -0.98
CA ILE A 895 66.62 19.66 -0.63
C ILE A 895 65.79 19.91 0.62
N ARG A 896 66.45 20.07 1.76
CA ARG A 896 65.77 20.29 3.04
C ARG A 896 65.11 21.67 3.10
N GLN A 897 64.09 21.79 3.93
CA GLN A 897 63.40 23.02 4.24
C GLN A 897 64.40 24.15 4.51
N GLY A 898 64.23 25.28 3.82
CA GLY A 898 65.06 26.46 3.96
C GLY A 898 66.45 26.41 3.31
N ALA A 899 66.87 25.29 2.70
CA ALA A 899 68.22 25.11 2.14
C ALA A 899 68.54 26.03 0.94
N LEU A 900 67.54 26.57 0.25
CA LEU A 900 67.70 27.49 -0.88
C LEU A 900 67.72 28.98 -0.45
N GLY A 901 67.51 29.25 0.85
CA GLY A 901 67.49 30.58 1.44
C GLY A 901 66.08 31.21 1.49
N ASN A 902 65.92 32.26 2.30
CA ASN A 902 64.63 32.94 2.55
C ASN A 902 63.50 32.03 3.04
N GLY A 903 63.82 30.89 3.66
CA GLY A 903 62.82 29.92 4.13
C GLY A 903 62.35 28.92 3.06
N LEU A 904 63.01 28.87 1.89
CA LEU A 904 62.66 27.97 0.79
C LEU A 904 63.62 26.77 0.66
N PRO A 905 63.14 25.59 0.22
CA PRO A 905 61.72 25.22 0.11
C PRO A 905 61.02 25.28 1.47
N GLU A 906 59.69 25.44 1.47
CA GLU A 906 58.91 25.56 2.71
C GLU A 906 58.77 24.22 3.42
N ARG A 907 59.03 23.11 2.71
CA ARG A 907 59.13 21.74 3.20
C ARG A 907 60.35 21.02 2.59
N ASP A 908 60.72 19.87 3.14
CA ASP A 908 61.73 19.01 2.52
C ASP A 908 61.19 18.51 1.17
N MET A 909 61.97 18.66 0.09
CA MET A 909 61.58 18.24 -1.25
C MET A 909 62.59 17.22 -1.80
N MET A 910 62.11 16.17 -2.46
CA MET A 910 62.95 15.18 -3.12
C MET A 910 62.74 15.24 -4.63
N VAL A 911 63.83 15.49 -5.37
CA VAL A 911 63.76 15.74 -6.82
C VAL A 911 64.82 14.97 -7.58
N SER A 912 64.60 14.81 -8.89
CA SER A 912 65.61 14.18 -9.75
C SER A 912 66.90 15.02 -9.81
N PRO A 913 68.08 14.42 -9.99
CA PRO A 913 69.35 15.13 -10.10
C PRO A 913 69.38 16.26 -11.13
N ASN A 914 68.60 16.11 -12.20
CA ASN A 914 68.55 17.05 -13.30
C ASN A 914 67.43 18.08 -13.16
N HIS A 915 66.44 17.81 -12.30
CA HIS A 915 65.35 18.73 -12.01
C HIS A 915 65.93 20.07 -11.59
N ARG A 916 65.43 21.17 -12.17
CA ARG A 916 65.95 22.50 -11.88
C ARG A 916 65.03 23.27 -10.96
N VAL A 917 65.66 23.89 -9.98
CA VAL A 917 65.00 24.77 -9.02
C VAL A 917 65.40 26.20 -9.33
N LEU A 918 64.46 27.14 -9.16
CA LEU A 918 64.68 28.56 -9.34
C LEU A 918 65.47 29.10 -8.15
N VAL A 919 66.66 29.65 -8.42
CA VAL A 919 67.47 30.32 -7.42
C VAL A 919 67.40 31.83 -7.66
N ALA A 920 66.90 32.56 -6.67
CA ALA A 920 66.77 34.02 -6.70
C ALA A 920 67.42 34.64 -5.46
N ASN A 921 68.64 35.18 -5.60
CA ASN A 921 69.35 35.83 -4.51
C ASN A 921 70.24 36.98 -5.00
N ASP A 922 70.78 37.80 -4.10
CA ASP A 922 71.62 38.96 -4.50
C ASP A 922 72.88 38.57 -5.31
N LYS A 923 73.34 37.30 -5.21
CA LYS A 923 74.48 36.79 -5.96
C LYS A 923 74.13 36.48 -7.42
N THR A 924 72.89 36.08 -7.73
CA THR A 924 72.49 35.77 -9.13
C THR A 924 72.52 37.02 -10.00
N ALA A 925 71.96 38.13 -9.51
CA ALA A 925 71.98 39.42 -10.19
C ALA A 925 73.41 39.99 -10.35
N LEU A 926 74.33 39.66 -9.43
CA LEU A 926 75.73 40.10 -9.48
C LEU A 926 76.56 39.31 -10.50
N TYR A 927 76.32 38.01 -10.66
CA TYR A 927 77.15 37.13 -11.47
C TYR A 927 76.62 36.84 -12.88
N PHE A 928 75.30 36.91 -13.12
CA PHE A 928 74.70 36.37 -14.35
C PHE A 928 73.86 37.37 -15.15
N GLU A 929 73.78 38.64 -14.73
CA GLU A 929 72.94 39.70 -15.33
C GLU A 929 71.41 39.43 -15.25
N ASP A 930 71.01 38.25 -14.79
CA ASP A 930 69.63 37.84 -14.50
C ASP A 930 69.38 37.78 -12.98
N ARG A 931 68.19 38.22 -12.54
CA ARG A 931 67.81 38.19 -11.10
C ARG A 931 67.39 36.80 -10.61
N GLU A 932 66.94 35.94 -11.53
CA GLU A 932 66.47 34.59 -11.26
C GLU A 932 67.09 33.65 -12.29
N VAL A 933 67.61 32.51 -11.83
CA VAL A 933 68.26 31.52 -12.70
C VAL A 933 67.82 30.11 -12.30
N LEU A 934 67.76 29.20 -13.26
CA LEU A 934 67.46 27.78 -12.99
C LEU A 934 68.76 27.00 -12.75
N VAL A 935 68.78 26.22 -11.68
CA VAL A 935 69.95 25.39 -11.32
C VAL A 935 69.50 23.95 -11.06
N ALA A 936 70.12 23.01 -11.76
CA ALA A 936 69.86 21.58 -11.53
C ALA A 936 70.25 21.15 -10.11
N ALA A 937 69.41 20.34 -9.47
CA ALA A 937 69.57 19.91 -8.08
C ALA A 937 70.95 19.29 -7.81
N LYS A 938 71.48 18.46 -8.71
CA LYS A 938 72.82 17.85 -8.59
C LYS A 938 73.98 18.85 -8.58
N HIS A 939 73.76 20.09 -9.00
CA HIS A 939 74.78 21.16 -8.94
C HIS A 939 74.71 21.97 -7.64
N LEU A 940 73.66 21.77 -6.85
CA LEU A 940 73.42 22.43 -5.56
C LEU A 940 73.87 21.59 -4.37
N THR A 941 74.27 20.32 -4.57
CA THR A 941 74.71 19.36 -3.52
C THR A 941 75.95 19.74 -2.70
N GLY A 942 76.46 20.97 -2.86
CA GLY A 942 77.47 21.55 -1.96
C GLY A 942 76.91 22.62 -1.03
N LEU A 943 75.61 22.95 -1.12
CA LEU A 943 74.90 23.82 -0.19
C LEU A 943 74.53 23.03 1.05
N GLU A 944 74.60 23.68 2.20
CA GLU A 944 74.15 23.09 3.46
C GLU A 944 72.64 22.78 3.37
N GLY A 945 72.27 21.51 3.55
CA GLY A 945 70.88 21.05 3.44
C GLY A 945 70.48 20.47 2.09
N VAL A 946 71.38 20.37 1.11
CA VAL A 946 71.11 19.72 -0.19
C VAL A 946 72.03 18.51 -0.38
N ASP A 947 71.47 17.30 -0.35
CA ASP A 947 72.22 16.05 -0.37
C ASP A 947 71.70 15.08 -1.44
N VAL A 948 72.59 14.27 -2.04
CA VAL A 948 72.17 13.12 -2.84
C VAL A 948 71.75 12.01 -1.88
N VAL A 949 70.58 11.44 -2.09
CA VAL A 949 70.05 10.33 -1.30
C VAL A 949 70.22 9.04 -2.11
N GLU A 950 70.82 8.03 -1.50
CA GLU A 950 70.86 6.68 -2.07
C GLU A 950 69.56 5.98 -1.71
N THR A 951 68.71 5.73 -2.71
CA THR A 951 67.47 4.96 -2.56
C THR A 951 67.51 3.69 -3.40
N THR A 952 66.69 2.71 -3.01
CA THR A 952 66.50 1.43 -3.68
C THR A 952 65.54 1.52 -4.85
N ALA A 953 64.60 2.47 -4.84
CA ALA A 953 63.76 2.81 -5.99
C ALA A 953 63.41 4.30 -5.97
N VAL A 954 63.20 4.88 -7.14
CA VAL A 954 62.71 6.26 -7.24
C VAL A 954 61.89 6.42 -8.51
N THR A 955 60.97 7.34 -8.42
CA THR A 955 59.93 7.49 -9.39
C THR A 955 59.76 8.99 -9.66
N TYR A 956 59.81 9.37 -10.93
CA TYR A 956 59.83 10.75 -11.37
C TYR A 956 58.64 11.06 -12.28
N ILE A 957 57.66 11.84 -11.80
CA ILE A 957 56.59 12.42 -12.63
C ILE A 957 57.13 13.72 -13.24
N HIS A 958 56.72 13.96 -14.47
CA HIS A 958 56.98 15.16 -15.23
C HIS A 958 55.66 15.63 -15.83
N PHE A 959 55.41 16.94 -15.82
CA PHE A 959 54.29 17.52 -16.57
C PHE A 959 54.75 18.75 -17.35
N MET A 960 54.07 19.05 -18.46
CA MET A 960 54.40 20.13 -19.38
C MET A 960 53.18 21.01 -19.73
N PHE A 961 53.47 22.24 -20.12
CA PHE A 961 52.50 23.24 -20.61
C PHE A 961 52.82 23.64 -22.05
N ASP A 962 51.98 24.50 -22.63
CA ASP A 962 52.17 25.09 -23.97
C ASP A 962 53.53 25.82 -24.14
N GLN A 963 54.09 26.33 -23.04
CA GLN A 963 55.44 26.88 -22.97
C GLN A 963 56.16 26.34 -21.73
N HIS A 964 57.49 26.49 -21.66
CA HIS A 964 58.22 26.11 -20.45
C HIS A 964 57.85 27.07 -19.32
N GLU A 965 57.29 26.55 -18.23
CA GLU A 965 56.82 27.34 -17.10
C GLU A 965 57.67 27.10 -15.85
N VAL A 966 57.63 28.03 -14.91
CA VAL A 966 58.13 27.85 -13.55
C VAL A 966 56.94 27.71 -12.61
N VAL A 967 56.85 26.59 -11.90
CA VAL A 967 55.73 26.19 -11.04
C VAL A 967 56.10 26.26 -9.57
N LEU A 968 55.12 26.42 -8.69
CA LEU A 968 55.34 26.42 -7.25
C LEU A 968 55.14 25.00 -6.71
N SER A 969 56.21 24.40 -6.19
CA SER A 969 56.24 23.05 -5.61
C SER A 969 56.86 23.08 -4.20
N ASP A 970 56.16 22.57 -3.20
CA ASP A 970 56.57 22.59 -1.78
C ASP A 970 57.06 23.98 -1.31
N GLY A 971 56.37 25.03 -1.76
CA GLY A 971 56.71 26.43 -1.51
C GLY A 971 57.94 26.97 -2.27
N ALA A 972 58.68 26.14 -3.04
CA ALA A 972 59.77 26.57 -3.90
C ALA A 972 59.39 26.60 -5.39
N TRP A 973 59.95 27.56 -6.12
CA TRP A 973 59.73 27.67 -7.56
C TRP A 973 60.64 26.69 -8.33
N THR A 974 60.06 25.78 -9.12
CA THR A 974 60.77 24.73 -9.89
C THR A 974 60.36 24.75 -11.37
N GLU A 975 61.10 24.04 -12.23
CA GLU A 975 60.78 23.98 -13.66
C GLU A 975 59.73 22.92 -14.00
N SER A 976 58.82 23.25 -14.93
CA SER A 976 58.03 22.23 -15.64
C SER A 976 58.91 21.46 -16.64
N PHE A 977 58.41 20.35 -17.19
CA PHE A 977 59.18 19.55 -18.14
C PHE A 977 59.56 20.35 -19.40
N GLN A 978 60.86 20.35 -19.73
CA GLN A 978 61.38 20.96 -20.96
C GLN A 978 61.73 19.89 -22.01
N PRO A 979 61.02 19.82 -23.14
CA PRO A 979 61.33 18.90 -24.22
C PRO A 979 62.58 19.35 -24.98
N GLY A 980 63.58 18.46 -25.06
CA GLY A 980 64.82 18.65 -25.82
C GLY A 980 65.33 17.33 -26.39
N ASP A 981 66.27 17.39 -27.33
CA ASP A 981 66.79 16.23 -28.09
C ASP A 981 67.29 15.05 -27.23
N LEU A 982 67.74 15.33 -26.00
CA LEU A 982 68.27 14.34 -25.05
C LEU A 982 67.23 13.88 -24.02
N THR A 983 66.22 14.70 -23.70
CA THR A 983 65.17 14.37 -22.72
C THR A 983 64.07 13.52 -23.35
N LEU A 984 63.66 13.82 -24.59
CA LEU A 984 62.69 13.01 -25.35
C LEU A 984 63.19 11.58 -25.64
N ARG A 985 64.50 11.37 -25.77
CA ARG A 985 65.07 10.01 -25.92
C ARG A 985 65.11 9.21 -24.62
N GLY A 986 64.87 9.87 -23.49
CA GLY A 986 64.80 9.28 -22.16
C GLY A 986 63.39 8.90 -21.73
N LEU A 987 62.36 9.25 -22.50
CA LEU A 987 61.00 8.73 -22.34
C LEU A 987 60.88 7.37 -23.06
N ASP A 988 59.94 6.54 -22.64
CA ASP A 988 59.65 5.27 -23.30
C ASP A 988 59.12 5.47 -24.75
N GLY A 989 58.80 4.36 -25.41
CA GLY A 989 58.36 4.37 -26.80
C GLY A 989 57.09 5.18 -27.03
N ASP A 990 56.15 5.07 -26.11
CA ASP A 990 54.74 5.45 -26.28
C ASP A 990 54.50 6.85 -25.71
N GLN A 991 55.03 7.15 -24.52
CA GLN A 991 55.08 8.51 -23.95
C GLN A 991 55.77 9.50 -24.89
N ARG A 992 56.86 9.07 -25.57
CA ARG A 992 57.54 9.93 -26.54
C ARG A 992 56.67 10.21 -27.77
N ASN A 993 55.91 9.22 -28.23
CA ASN A 993 55.07 9.37 -29.41
C ASN A 993 53.88 10.29 -29.10
N GLU A 994 53.27 10.12 -27.93
CA GLU A 994 52.21 10.96 -27.38
C GLU A 994 52.64 12.44 -27.29
N VAL A 995 53.79 12.74 -26.68
CA VAL A 995 54.33 14.12 -26.61
C VAL A 995 54.54 14.71 -28.01
N LEU A 996 54.96 13.91 -29.00
CA LEU A 996 55.17 14.36 -30.38
C LEU A 996 53.88 14.46 -31.19
N GLU A 997 52.78 13.89 -30.70
CA GLU A 997 51.44 13.98 -31.27
C GLU A 997 50.69 15.19 -30.72
N LEU A 998 50.75 15.41 -29.41
CA LEU A 998 50.20 16.58 -28.72
C LEU A 998 50.95 17.87 -29.10
N PHE A 999 52.25 17.79 -29.40
CA PHE A 999 53.08 18.92 -29.84
C PHE A 999 53.86 18.61 -31.13
N PRO A 1000 53.20 18.61 -32.30
CA PRO A 1000 53.79 18.22 -33.58
C PRO A 1000 55.03 19.04 -33.98
N GLU A 1001 55.09 20.30 -33.57
CA GLU A 1001 56.22 21.20 -33.81
C GLU A 1001 57.54 20.68 -33.19
N LEU A 1002 57.47 19.96 -32.07
CA LEU A 1002 58.63 19.36 -31.39
C LEU A 1002 59.28 18.22 -32.21
N GLN A 1003 58.63 17.74 -33.27
CA GLN A 1003 59.25 16.83 -34.24
C GLN A 1003 60.38 17.51 -35.01
N THR A 1004 60.30 18.84 -35.20
CA THR A 1004 61.28 19.63 -35.95
C THR A 1004 62.33 20.27 -35.04
N VAL A 1005 63.55 20.46 -35.56
CA VAL A 1005 64.61 21.19 -34.82
C VAL A 1005 64.18 22.62 -34.52
N GLU A 1006 63.45 23.25 -35.44
CA GLU A 1006 62.96 24.63 -35.31
C GLU A 1006 61.89 24.76 -34.21
N GLY A 1007 60.98 23.79 -34.07
CA GLY A 1007 59.99 23.78 -32.99
C GLY A 1007 60.58 23.46 -31.62
N ARG A 1008 61.60 22.58 -31.55
CA ARG A 1008 62.35 22.36 -30.30
C ARG A 1008 63.18 23.57 -29.89
N GLU A 1009 63.70 24.34 -30.85
CA GLU A 1009 64.39 25.61 -30.57
C GLU A 1009 63.41 26.75 -30.20
N ALA A 1010 62.12 26.63 -30.56
CA ALA A 1010 61.07 27.57 -30.20
C ALA A 1010 60.52 27.38 -28.78
N TYR A 1011 60.59 26.17 -28.21
CA TYR A 1011 60.24 25.89 -26.81
C TYR A 1011 61.36 26.35 -25.85
N THR A 1012 61.50 27.67 -25.71
CA THR A 1012 62.58 28.29 -24.94
C THR A 1012 62.34 28.19 -23.44
N SER A 1013 63.38 27.89 -22.66
CA SER A 1013 63.29 27.86 -21.19
C SER A 1013 62.89 29.22 -20.63
N ALA A 1014 61.96 29.23 -19.66
CA ALA A 1014 61.47 30.42 -18.96
C ALA A 1014 62.58 31.30 -18.38
N ARG A 1015 63.70 30.71 -17.97
CA ARG A 1015 64.83 31.40 -17.34
C ARG A 1015 66.16 30.83 -17.81
N ARG A 1016 67.23 31.59 -17.61
CA ARG A 1016 68.59 31.13 -17.89
C ARG A 1016 68.96 29.96 -16.97
N SER A 1017 69.26 28.81 -17.56
CA SER A 1017 69.77 27.65 -16.82
C SER A 1017 71.30 27.72 -16.67
N LEU A 1018 71.80 27.56 -15.44
CA LEU A 1018 73.24 27.60 -15.16
C LEU A 1018 73.94 26.27 -15.41
N LYS A 1019 75.16 26.34 -15.97
CA LYS A 1019 76.06 25.19 -16.09
C LYS A 1019 76.73 24.91 -14.74
N LYS A 1020 77.21 23.68 -14.54
CA LYS A 1020 77.88 23.22 -13.30
C LYS A 1020 78.93 24.20 -12.73
N HIS A 1021 79.74 24.84 -13.59
CA HIS A 1021 80.77 25.77 -13.14
C HIS A 1021 80.24 27.16 -12.79
N GLU A 1022 79.10 27.56 -13.36
CA GLU A 1022 78.37 28.79 -13.01
C GLU A 1022 77.62 28.59 -11.70
N ALA A 1023 76.90 27.47 -11.53
CA ALA A 1023 76.19 27.11 -10.30
C ALA A 1023 77.10 27.11 -9.06
N ARG A 1024 78.37 26.71 -9.19
CA ARG A 1024 79.37 26.76 -8.11
C ARG A 1024 79.61 28.14 -7.51
N LEU A 1025 79.32 29.22 -8.25
CA LEU A 1025 79.42 30.59 -7.74
C LEU A 1025 78.31 30.93 -6.74
N LEU A 1026 77.23 30.13 -6.70
CA LEU A 1026 76.10 30.28 -5.79
C LEU A 1026 76.26 29.43 -4.51
N VAL A 1027 77.04 28.35 -4.58
CA VAL A 1027 77.24 27.35 -3.50
C VAL A 1027 78.34 27.77 -2.50
N HIS A 1028 79.02 28.91 -2.70
CA HIS A 1028 80.14 29.39 -1.88
C HIS A 1028 79.95 30.81 -1.34
#